data_AF-A0A402AVS9-F1
#
_entry.id   AF-A0A402AVS9-F1
#
_cell.length_a   1.000
_cell.length_b   1.000
_cell.length_c   1.000
_cell.angle_alpha   90.00
_cell.angle_beta   90.00
_cell.angle_gamma   90.00
#
_symmetry.space_group_name_H-M   'P 1'
#
loop_
_entity.id
_entity.type
_entity.pdbx_description
1 polymer ?
#
loop_
_entity_poly.entity_id
_entity_poly.type
_entity_poly.pdbx_seq_one_letter_code
_entity_poly.pdbx_strand_id
1 'polypeptide(L)'
;MKERVSHRFTLNAETTSGTYESELLNSSKATADLSARYLNAIRLSQDDLDGWIEHGAHPENLPNACNQCPFKATCHDAFGYVDLNPASEGTQRVGLYPFNEEAIWTMYQQLDRSSTAHTPRSLLSSVVGYVLESHGPKIPAGEFPPQANHMGSDFRAPSLYNLSQRQLLRQQVLAQGGSDTTAIRLESLILFWGTRSINSSVIRQRRLVGGLSQEIFQAFNLPFIDGEVTTASSTPPPSTLAYPLSRRSNFVSPNPGSDTSAPSAQEATKEKEVQIPIEAQKTSPIILGRYTEDINNWSNGAKLQNYEKLRELLVSFIETSIDWEMYAISTAQVKDRIKPLRMAFEDQVGKTINTNDSLVFKRSLSMVTVLQALDYLNVNSKNPAPEQIGGYLILLSSWLTENEADIVAFAQRPTAQSSEKRPLISIALANCVLLSCLQGTFEHRSYSARELLSLVLTDCVRGTDKQWQNAIAQSEQYRSKKWASLMTGVVRKDNYINTSRKSLLQLLNRPQGGVSSVRFIDADLALDILETFEQNNWNLSPMEPVGNSASKEWAANYEINQAFIAHFGATLKDERALVTDKLNALQELIGNSDPKEVFAQIQKWIDTMKQLQKPYQLEVKSTINAQRLTRILNSLEQVAKENRPKALALRLSGIISTQKEATEHLQFLQSFKNEVGKQLTQLQQRFDKLRDETARSTPPALVERTYQEVENIIQHTLQENQEVLS
;
A
#
# COMPACT_ATOMS: atom_id res chain seq x y z
N MET A 1 -7.68 86.84 13.03
CA MET A 1 -8.14 86.33 14.34
C MET A 1 -8.84 85.01 14.07
N LYS A 2 -8.36 83.88 14.61
CA LYS A 2 -8.98 82.56 14.38
C LYS A 2 -10.00 82.30 15.49
N GLU A 3 -11.29 82.46 15.19
CA GLU A 3 -12.31 81.88 16.06
C GLU A 3 -12.29 80.36 15.92
N ARG A 4 -12.32 79.70 17.07
CA ARG A 4 -12.10 78.26 17.20
C ARG A 4 -13.47 77.60 17.24
N VAL A 5 -13.82 76.83 16.21
CA VAL A 5 -15.03 75.99 16.23
C VAL A 5 -14.91 75.02 17.41
N SER A 6 -15.63 75.32 18.50
CA SER A 6 -15.53 74.63 19.79
C SER A 6 -16.52 73.47 19.94
N HIS A 7 -17.39 73.26 18.95
CA HIS A 7 -18.40 72.20 18.97
C HIS A 7 -18.22 71.27 17.77
N ARG A 8 -17.59 70.12 18.03
CA ARG A 8 -17.65 68.95 17.16
C ARG A 8 -19.01 68.29 17.41
N PHE A 9 -20.02 68.66 16.62
CA PHE A 9 -21.28 67.93 16.55
C PHE A 9 -21.02 66.57 15.89
N THR A 10 -20.67 65.58 16.71
CA THR A 10 -20.69 64.18 16.29
C THR A 10 -22.14 63.74 16.38
N LEU A 11 -22.79 63.47 15.24
CA LEU A 11 -24.13 62.86 15.19
C LEU A 11 -24.04 61.36 15.54
N ASN A 12 -23.46 61.05 16.69
CA ASN A 12 -23.69 59.80 17.38
C ASN A 12 -25.07 59.92 18.00
N ALA A 13 -26.09 59.36 17.37
CA ALA A 13 -27.35 59.14 18.04
C ALA A 13 -27.09 58.11 19.14
N GLU A 14 -26.92 58.58 20.38
CA GLU A 14 -26.98 57.75 21.59
C GLU A 14 -28.41 57.23 21.75
N THR A 15 -28.76 56.20 20.96
CA THR A 15 -29.82 55.28 21.34
C THR A 15 -29.42 54.63 22.66
N THR A 16 -30.38 54.48 23.58
CA THR A 16 -30.12 54.30 25.03
C THR A 16 -29.72 52.86 25.42
N SER A 17 -28.89 52.23 24.59
CA SER A 17 -28.34 50.88 24.73
C SER A 17 -26.95 50.89 24.09
N GLY A 18 -25.89 50.59 24.86
CA GLY A 18 -24.50 50.76 24.43
C GLY A 18 -24.02 49.75 23.38
N THR A 19 -24.52 49.85 22.15
CA THR A 19 -24.15 49.00 21.01
C THR A 19 -23.03 49.62 20.19
N TYR A 20 -22.01 48.83 19.84
CA TYR A 20 -20.89 49.30 19.00
C TYR A 20 -21.32 49.42 17.52
N GLU A 21 -20.61 50.20 16.70
CA GLU A 21 -20.92 50.37 15.25
C GLU A 21 -21.03 49.04 14.47
N SER A 22 -20.37 47.97 14.94
CA SER A 22 -20.45 46.63 14.36
C SER A 22 -21.78 45.90 14.59
N GLU A 23 -22.68 46.42 15.44
CA GLU A 23 -23.97 45.79 15.76
C GLU A 23 -25.15 46.37 14.96
N LEU A 24 -24.94 47.47 14.23
CA LEU A 24 -25.95 48.09 13.34
C LEU A 24 -26.40 47.17 12.20
N LEU A 25 -25.55 46.22 11.78
CA LEU A 25 -25.81 45.26 10.69
C LEU A 25 -25.77 43.81 11.19
N ASN A 26 -26.49 43.53 12.27
CA ASN A 26 -26.55 42.22 12.92
C ASN A 26 -27.47 41.18 12.24
N SER A 27 -28.15 41.54 11.15
CA SER A 27 -29.13 40.68 10.48
C SER A 27 -29.18 40.90 8.97
N SER A 28 -29.59 39.84 8.26
CA SER A 28 -29.75 39.81 6.80
C SER A 28 -30.63 40.96 6.28
N LYS A 29 -31.75 41.23 6.96
CA LYS A 29 -32.65 42.37 6.69
C LYS A 29 -31.98 43.74 6.83
N ALA A 30 -31.13 43.93 7.84
CA ALA A 30 -30.43 45.20 8.04
C ALA A 30 -29.39 45.45 6.93
N THR A 31 -28.68 44.39 6.50
CA THR A 31 -27.80 44.49 5.34
C THR A 31 -28.59 44.75 4.04
N ALA A 32 -29.74 44.10 3.87
CA ALA A 32 -30.60 44.30 2.70
C ALA A 32 -31.20 45.71 2.62
N ASP A 33 -31.67 46.32 3.71
CA ASP A 33 -32.20 47.70 3.69
C ASP A 33 -31.13 48.72 3.29
N LEU A 34 -29.95 48.64 3.90
CA LEU A 34 -28.85 49.54 3.55
C LEU A 34 -28.46 49.37 2.08
N SER A 35 -28.27 48.14 1.61
CA SER A 35 -27.94 47.88 0.21
C SER A 35 -29.06 48.32 -0.75
N ALA A 36 -30.34 48.15 -0.40
CA ALA A 36 -31.48 48.54 -1.25
C ALA A 36 -31.48 50.06 -1.52
N ARG A 37 -31.16 50.89 -0.53
CA ARG A 37 -31.08 52.36 -0.69
C ARG A 37 -30.02 52.76 -1.71
N TYR A 38 -28.82 52.16 -1.65
CA TYR A 38 -27.76 52.42 -2.62
C TYR A 38 -28.05 51.82 -4.00
N LEU A 39 -28.62 50.62 -4.06
CA LEU A 39 -29.08 50.00 -5.31
C LEU A 39 -30.17 50.82 -6.01
N ASN A 40 -31.03 51.53 -5.26
CA ASN A 40 -31.97 52.48 -5.84
C ASN A 40 -31.25 53.70 -6.42
N ALA A 41 -30.34 54.31 -5.65
CA ALA A 41 -29.57 55.49 -6.09
C ALA A 41 -28.78 55.22 -7.39
N ILE A 42 -28.13 54.06 -7.52
CA ILE A 42 -27.37 53.66 -8.72
C ILE A 42 -28.24 53.50 -9.97
N ARG A 43 -29.57 53.33 -9.82
CA ARG A 43 -30.52 53.15 -10.93
C ARG A 43 -31.27 54.43 -11.33
N LEU A 44 -31.09 55.52 -10.57
CA LEU A 44 -31.69 56.82 -10.85
C LEU A 44 -30.75 57.68 -11.70
N SER A 45 -31.28 58.69 -12.37
CA SER A 45 -30.44 59.72 -12.98
C SER A 45 -29.90 60.69 -11.92
N GLN A 46 -28.85 61.44 -12.25
CA GLN A 46 -28.37 62.51 -11.40
C GLN A 46 -29.46 63.58 -11.19
N ASP A 47 -30.21 63.91 -12.25
CA ASP A 47 -31.31 64.88 -12.22
C ASP A 47 -32.44 64.48 -11.25
N ASP A 48 -32.78 63.18 -11.16
CA ASP A 48 -33.77 62.67 -10.19
C ASP A 48 -33.32 62.87 -8.74
N LEU A 49 -32.02 62.69 -8.48
CA LEU A 49 -31.41 62.82 -7.15
C LEU A 49 -31.22 64.29 -6.75
N ASP A 50 -30.72 65.11 -7.67
CA ASP A 50 -30.55 66.55 -7.47
C ASP A 50 -31.91 67.22 -7.25
N GLY A 51 -32.93 66.86 -8.03
CA GLY A 51 -34.31 67.31 -7.82
C GLY A 51 -34.86 66.92 -6.45
N TRP A 52 -34.58 65.71 -5.94
CA TRP A 52 -34.98 65.31 -4.59
C TRP A 52 -34.23 66.09 -3.49
N ILE A 53 -32.94 66.41 -3.70
CA ILE A 53 -32.13 67.23 -2.79
C ILE A 53 -32.63 68.67 -2.75
N GLU A 54 -32.93 69.28 -3.90
CA GLU A 54 -33.49 70.64 -4.01
C GLU A 54 -34.85 70.77 -3.29
N HIS A 55 -35.65 69.71 -3.29
CA HIS A 55 -36.91 69.63 -2.56
C HIS A 55 -36.75 69.16 -1.08
N GLY A 56 -35.54 69.27 -0.52
CA GLY A 56 -35.28 69.08 0.92
C GLY A 56 -34.91 67.66 1.35
N ALA A 57 -34.67 66.73 0.42
CA ALA A 57 -34.27 65.35 0.68
C ALA A 57 -35.20 64.57 1.65
N HIS A 58 -36.50 64.88 1.59
CA HIS A 58 -37.53 64.28 2.43
C HIS A 58 -37.68 62.76 2.15
N PRO A 59 -37.56 61.86 3.16
CA PRO A 59 -37.65 60.40 2.97
C PRO A 59 -38.95 59.93 2.31
N GLU A 60 -40.08 60.56 2.65
CA GLU A 60 -41.40 60.30 2.07
C GLU A 60 -41.45 60.53 0.56
N ASN A 61 -40.62 61.43 0.04
CA ASN A 61 -40.54 61.84 -1.36
C ASN A 61 -39.35 61.21 -2.10
N LEU A 62 -38.70 60.18 -1.52
CA LEU A 62 -37.55 59.52 -2.14
C LEU A 62 -37.93 59.00 -3.55
N PRO A 63 -37.19 59.37 -4.62
CA PRO A 63 -37.40 58.83 -5.95
C PRO A 63 -37.08 57.32 -5.96
N ASN A 64 -37.82 56.54 -6.76
CA ASN A 64 -37.70 55.09 -6.78
C ASN A 64 -37.70 54.55 -8.22
N ALA A 65 -36.53 54.08 -8.66
CA ALA A 65 -36.32 53.58 -10.03
C ALA A 65 -37.16 52.34 -10.34
N CYS A 66 -37.55 51.55 -9.33
CA CYS A 66 -38.42 50.40 -9.52
C CYS A 66 -39.87 50.78 -9.87
N ASN A 67 -40.30 52.04 -9.70
CA ASN A 67 -41.66 52.46 -10.06
C ASN A 67 -41.93 52.54 -11.56
N GLN A 68 -40.90 52.82 -12.37
CA GLN A 68 -41.00 52.88 -13.85
C GLN A 68 -40.41 51.63 -14.53
N CYS A 69 -39.90 50.66 -13.76
CA CYS A 69 -39.23 49.49 -14.29
C CYS A 69 -40.23 48.42 -14.76
N PRO A 70 -40.21 47.98 -16.05
CA PRO A 70 -41.13 46.95 -16.54
C PRO A 70 -40.90 45.58 -15.89
N PHE A 71 -39.70 45.32 -15.37
CA PHE A 71 -39.34 44.07 -14.70
C PHE A 71 -39.68 44.04 -13.20
N LYS A 72 -40.30 45.10 -12.64
CA LYS A 72 -40.54 45.25 -11.18
C LYS A 72 -41.12 43.99 -10.54
N ALA A 73 -42.19 43.43 -11.12
CA ALA A 73 -42.88 42.27 -10.55
C ALA A 73 -41.96 41.04 -10.45
N THR A 74 -41.37 40.61 -11.57
CA THR A 74 -40.47 39.44 -11.64
C THR A 74 -39.20 39.65 -10.82
N CYS A 75 -38.63 40.85 -10.84
CA CYS A 75 -37.45 41.21 -10.04
C CYS A 75 -37.72 41.10 -8.54
N HIS A 76 -38.83 41.67 -8.07
CA HIS A 76 -39.21 41.65 -6.65
C HIS A 76 -39.59 40.24 -6.16
N ASP A 77 -40.13 39.40 -7.04
CA ASP A 77 -40.51 38.01 -6.75
C ASP A 77 -39.30 37.06 -6.72
N ALA A 78 -38.35 37.23 -7.63
CA ALA A 78 -37.13 36.40 -7.72
C ALA A 78 -36.02 36.83 -6.75
N PHE A 79 -35.74 38.14 -6.66
CA PHE A 79 -34.60 38.67 -5.90
C PHE A 79 -35.00 39.29 -4.55
N GLY A 80 -36.30 39.44 -4.29
CA GLY A 80 -36.81 40.11 -3.10
C GLY A 80 -36.75 41.65 -3.22
N TYR A 81 -37.33 42.29 -2.22
CA TYR A 81 -37.43 43.75 -2.13
C TYR A 81 -37.38 44.21 -0.67
N VAL A 82 -37.08 45.49 -0.46
CA VAL A 82 -37.22 46.17 0.83
C VAL A 82 -38.26 47.28 0.73
N ASP A 83 -39.07 47.43 1.78
CA ASP A 83 -40.01 48.51 1.99
C ASP A 83 -39.28 49.72 2.61
N LEU A 84 -38.96 50.76 1.84
CA LEU A 84 -38.10 51.86 2.31
C LEU A 84 -38.79 52.84 3.28
N ASN A 85 -40.13 52.90 3.25
CA ASN A 85 -41.00 53.71 4.11
C ASN A 85 -42.23 52.89 4.56
N PRO A 86 -42.11 52.05 5.61
CA PRO A 86 -43.23 51.19 6.06
C PRO A 86 -44.31 51.93 6.87
N ALA A 87 -44.07 53.19 7.27
CA ALA A 87 -44.95 53.96 8.17
C ALA A 87 -45.87 54.99 7.47
N SER A 88 -45.86 55.05 6.13
CA SER A 88 -46.57 56.05 5.33
C SER A 88 -47.66 55.40 4.46
N GLU A 89 -48.73 56.14 4.13
CA GLU A 89 -49.75 55.70 3.16
C GLU A 89 -49.16 55.64 1.73
N GLY A 90 -48.47 54.54 1.43
CA GLY A 90 -47.80 54.35 0.14
C GLY A 90 -46.43 53.69 0.29
N THR A 91 -46.39 52.45 0.75
CA THR A 91 -45.13 51.72 0.98
C THR A 91 -44.33 51.56 -0.32
N GLN A 92 -43.23 52.30 -0.44
CA GLN A 92 -42.32 52.21 -1.57
C GLN A 92 -41.43 50.97 -1.47
N ARG A 93 -41.47 50.11 -2.50
CA ARG A 93 -40.65 48.90 -2.60
C ARG A 93 -39.50 49.06 -3.58
N VAL A 94 -38.31 48.62 -3.19
CA VAL A 94 -37.11 48.59 -4.03
C VAL A 94 -36.55 47.17 -4.10
N GLY A 95 -36.31 46.67 -5.32
CA GLY A 95 -35.75 45.34 -5.56
C GLY A 95 -34.23 45.24 -5.32
N LEU A 96 -33.75 44.07 -4.91
CA LEU A 96 -32.35 43.82 -4.54
C LEU A 96 -31.41 43.42 -5.70
N TYR A 97 -31.94 43.19 -6.90
CA TYR A 97 -31.18 42.73 -8.08
C TYR A 97 -29.90 43.56 -8.35
N PRO A 98 -28.73 42.93 -8.59
CA PRO A 98 -28.51 41.50 -8.86
C PRO A 98 -28.34 40.62 -7.60
N PHE A 99 -28.59 41.12 -6.41
CA PHE A 99 -28.52 40.34 -5.18
C PHE A 99 -29.91 39.88 -4.72
N ASN A 100 -29.95 38.91 -3.82
CA ASN A 100 -31.07 38.70 -2.90
C ASN A 100 -30.60 38.96 -1.46
N GLU A 101 -31.51 38.91 -0.49
CA GLU A 101 -31.19 39.12 0.94
C GLU A 101 -30.05 38.18 1.41
N GLU A 102 -30.10 36.90 1.03
CA GLU A 102 -29.09 35.89 1.41
C GLU A 102 -27.70 36.16 0.79
N ALA A 103 -27.62 36.65 -0.45
CA ALA A 103 -26.35 36.97 -1.12
C ALA A 103 -25.61 38.12 -0.43
N ILE A 104 -26.33 39.19 -0.09
CA ILE A 104 -25.76 40.35 0.60
C ILE A 104 -25.22 39.90 1.96
N TRP A 105 -26.00 39.13 2.70
CA TRP A 105 -25.64 38.61 4.01
C TRP A 105 -24.48 37.62 3.97
N THR A 106 -24.50 36.67 3.05
CA THR A 106 -23.44 35.66 2.88
C THR A 106 -22.11 36.33 2.53
N MET A 107 -22.09 37.24 1.55
CA MET A 107 -20.86 37.96 1.19
C MET A 107 -20.35 38.82 2.36
N TYR A 108 -21.23 39.51 3.10
CA TYR A 108 -20.86 40.30 4.27
C TYR A 108 -20.27 39.44 5.41
N GLN A 109 -20.87 38.28 5.69
CA GLN A 109 -20.38 37.34 6.71
C GLN A 109 -19.05 36.65 6.34
N GLN A 110 -18.70 36.62 5.05
CA GLN A 110 -17.43 36.04 4.58
C GLN A 110 -16.29 37.09 4.45
N LEU A 111 -16.51 38.36 4.83
CA LEU A 111 -15.46 39.38 4.87
C LEU A 111 -14.29 38.90 5.74
N ASP A 112 -13.07 39.03 5.24
CA ASP A 112 -11.88 38.58 5.95
C ASP A 112 -11.58 39.50 7.14
N ARG A 113 -11.87 39.00 8.35
CA ARG A 113 -11.70 39.75 9.61
C ARG A 113 -10.25 40.14 9.92
N SER A 114 -9.26 39.60 9.21
CA SER A 114 -7.86 39.99 9.36
C SER A 114 -7.48 41.22 8.55
N SER A 115 -8.22 41.53 7.47
CA SER A 115 -7.97 42.69 6.59
C SER A 115 -9.09 43.73 6.60
N THR A 116 -10.33 43.32 6.88
CA THR A 116 -11.54 44.12 6.61
C THR A 116 -12.52 44.08 7.79
N ALA A 117 -12.77 45.25 8.40
CA ALA A 117 -13.71 45.37 9.50
C ALA A 117 -15.17 45.17 9.02
N HIS A 118 -16.01 44.54 9.85
CA HIS A 118 -17.44 44.40 9.57
C HIS A 118 -18.16 45.72 9.89
N THR A 119 -18.28 46.58 8.89
CA THR A 119 -18.90 47.91 9.01
C THR A 119 -19.88 48.18 7.86
N PRO A 120 -20.84 49.12 8.02
CA PRO A 120 -21.67 49.61 6.91
C PRO A 120 -20.85 50.07 5.70
N ARG A 121 -19.70 50.69 5.92
CA ARG A 121 -18.79 51.11 4.84
C ARG A 121 -18.26 49.92 4.06
N SER A 122 -17.83 48.87 4.74
CA SER A 122 -17.28 47.65 4.12
C SER A 122 -18.33 46.84 3.38
N LEU A 123 -19.59 46.83 3.83
CA LEU A 123 -20.70 46.29 3.04
C LEU A 123 -20.83 47.03 1.70
N LEU A 124 -20.76 48.36 1.73
CA LEU A 124 -20.94 49.18 0.54
C LEU A 124 -19.73 49.15 -0.41
N SER A 125 -18.49 49.20 0.09
CA SER A 125 -17.29 49.18 -0.76
C SER A 125 -16.91 47.78 -1.22
N SER A 126 -16.79 46.84 -0.27
CA SER A 126 -16.14 45.54 -0.49
C SER A 126 -17.09 44.44 -0.94
N VAL A 127 -18.41 44.64 -0.79
CA VAL A 127 -19.44 43.72 -1.29
C VAL A 127 -20.24 44.37 -2.42
N VAL A 128 -21.06 45.38 -2.14
CA VAL A 128 -22.01 45.95 -3.12
C VAL A 128 -21.26 46.63 -4.27
N GLY A 129 -20.38 47.59 -3.96
CA GLY A 129 -19.59 48.33 -4.95
C GLY A 129 -18.69 47.40 -5.77
N TYR A 130 -17.85 46.59 -5.10
CA TYR A 130 -16.95 45.66 -5.77
C TYR A 130 -17.66 44.74 -6.77
N VAL A 131 -18.79 44.11 -6.40
CA VAL A 131 -19.51 43.18 -7.28
C VAL A 131 -20.18 43.93 -8.44
N LEU A 132 -20.76 45.11 -8.21
CA LEU A 132 -21.36 45.92 -9.28
C LEU A 132 -20.31 46.44 -10.27
N GLU A 133 -19.16 46.92 -9.79
CA GLU A 133 -18.07 47.43 -10.62
C GLU A 133 -17.33 46.31 -11.37
N SER A 134 -16.94 45.24 -10.67
CA SER A 134 -16.10 44.16 -11.22
C SER A 134 -16.88 43.13 -12.06
N HIS A 135 -18.19 43.00 -11.80
CA HIS A 135 -19.01 41.95 -12.40
C HIS A 135 -20.33 42.43 -13.00
N GLY A 136 -20.76 43.68 -12.79
CA GLY A 136 -21.94 44.26 -13.46
C GLY A 136 -21.94 44.08 -14.98
N PRO A 137 -20.83 44.38 -15.71
CA PRO A 137 -20.73 44.14 -17.15
C PRO A 137 -20.85 42.66 -17.58
N LYS A 138 -20.59 41.71 -16.68
CA LYS A 138 -20.64 40.26 -16.95
C LYS A 138 -22.06 39.70 -16.93
N ILE A 139 -23.00 40.44 -16.34
CA ILE A 139 -24.43 40.06 -16.27
C ILE A 139 -25.07 40.03 -17.68
N PRO A 140 -25.07 41.13 -18.46
CA PRO A 140 -25.62 41.11 -19.83
C PRO A 140 -24.79 40.25 -20.79
N ALA A 141 -23.50 40.01 -20.51
CA ALA A 141 -22.67 39.07 -21.26
C ALA A 141 -23.03 37.60 -21.00
N GLY A 142 -23.86 37.30 -19.98
CA GLY A 142 -24.20 35.92 -19.61
C GLY A 142 -23.04 35.15 -18.98
N GLU A 143 -22.07 35.85 -18.39
CA GLU A 143 -20.88 35.29 -17.72
C GLU A 143 -20.99 35.32 -16.18
N PHE A 144 -21.92 36.11 -15.63
CA PHE A 144 -22.20 36.19 -14.20
C PHE A 144 -23.05 35.01 -13.69
N PRO A 145 -22.90 34.51 -12.45
CA PRO A 145 -21.81 34.80 -11.51
C PRO A 145 -20.48 34.19 -11.98
N PRO A 146 -19.32 34.81 -11.66
CA PRO A 146 -18.01 34.21 -11.88
C PRO A 146 -17.78 33.00 -10.95
N GLN A 147 -16.66 32.28 -11.15
CA GLN A 147 -16.17 31.28 -10.19
C GLN A 147 -16.08 31.88 -8.78
N ALA A 148 -16.50 31.14 -7.76
CA ALA A 148 -16.73 31.66 -6.41
C ALA A 148 -15.50 32.35 -5.75
N ASN A 149 -14.28 31.87 -6.03
CA ASN A 149 -13.03 32.49 -5.56
C ASN A 149 -12.68 33.82 -6.24
N HIS A 150 -13.34 34.15 -7.35
CA HIS A 150 -13.21 35.41 -8.09
C HIS A 150 -14.44 36.33 -7.89
N MET A 151 -15.32 36.00 -6.94
CA MET A 151 -16.52 36.80 -6.62
C MET A 151 -16.18 38.09 -5.86
N GLY A 152 -15.18 38.06 -4.99
CA GLY A 152 -14.75 39.18 -4.14
C GLY A 152 -13.24 39.17 -3.90
N SER A 153 -12.66 40.35 -3.67
CA SER A 153 -11.27 40.47 -3.19
C SER A 153 -11.16 40.32 -1.66
N ASP A 154 -12.16 40.81 -0.94
CA ASP A 154 -12.12 41.03 0.51
C ASP A 154 -12.96 40.01 1.31
N PHE A 155 -13.69 39.14 0.61
CA PHE A 155 -14.51 38.09 1.21
C PHE A 155 -14.24 36.73 0.54
N ARG A 156 -14.36 35.66 1.33
CA ARG A 156 -14.03 34.29 0.89
C ARG A 156 -15.27 33.57 0.34
N ALA A 157 -15.05 32.62 -0.56
CA ALA A 157 -16.11 31.74 -1.02
C ALA A 157 -16.55 30.78 0.10
N PRO A 158 -17.85 30.69 0.43
CA PRO A 158 -18.36 29.65 1.33
C PRO A 158 -18.30 28.28 0.65
N SER A 159 -18.41 27.20 1.43
CA SER A 159 -18.49 25.82 0.94
C SER A 159 -19.93 25.29 0.89
N LEU A 160 -20.19 24.31 0.02
CA LEU A 160 -21.43 23.51 0.10
C LEU A 160 -21.46 22.74 1.42
N TYR A 161 -22.65 22.54 2.00
CA TYR A 161 -22.82 21.74 3.21
C TYR A 161 -22.51 20.25 3.00
N ASN A 162 -22.75 19.74 1.79
CA ASN A 162 -22.41 18.39 1.37
C ASN A 162 -21.65 18.46 0.04
N LEU A 163 -20.37 18.07 0.01
CA LEU A 163 -19.55 18.18 -1.20
C LEU A 163 -19.78 17.06 -2.22
N SER A 164 -20.50 15.98 -1.88
CA SER A 164 -21.01 15.05 -2.91
C SER A 164 -22.01 15.72 -3.85
N GLN A 165 -22.73 16.75 -3.38
CA GLN A 165 -23.62 17.56 -4.20
C GLN A 165 -22.88 18.31 -5.31
N ARG A 166 -21.58 18.62 -5.17
CA ARG A 166 -20.78 19.22 -6.25
C ARG A 166 -20.70 18.29 -7.47
N GLN A 167 -20.56 16.99 -7.24
CA GLN A 167 -20.53 16.00 -8.31
C GLN A 167 -21.91 15.81 -8.94
N LEU A 168 -22.99 15.75 -8.13
CA LEU A 168 -24.36 15.68 -8.62
C LEU A 168 -24.76 16.92 -9.44
N LEU A 169 -24.40 18.11 -8.98
CA LEU A 169 -24.55 19.39 -9.71
C LEU A 169 -23.86 19.31 -11.07
N ARG A 170 -22.58 18.95 -11.10
CA ARG A 170 -21.81 18.82 -12.34
C ARG A 170 -22.43 17.79 -13.29
N GLN A 171 -22.87 16.64 -12.77
CA GLN A 171 -23.53 15.60 -13.56
C GLN A 171 -24.86 16.09 -14.16
N GLN A 172 -25.70 16.77 -13.39
CA GLN A 172 -26.97 17.32 -13.89
C GLN A 172 -26.75 18.41 -14.95
N VAL A 173 -25.77 19.30 -14.77
CA VAL A 173 -25.44 20.34 -15.77
C VAL A 173 -24.92 19.71 -17.07
N LEU A 174 -24.01 18.73 -17.00
CA LEU A 174 -23.51 18.02 -18.18
C LEU A 174 -24.61 17.21 -18.89
N ALA A 175 -25.52 16.57 -18.14
CA ALA A 175 -26.66 15.85 -18.69
C ALA A 175 -27.65 16.76 -19.44
N GLN A 176 -27.74 18.03 -19.07
CA GLN A 176 -28.52 19.06 -19.76
C GLN A 176 -27.75 19.75 -20.91
N GLY A 177 -26.56 19.26 -21.28
CA GLY A 177 -25.74 19.82 -22.36
C GLY A 177 -24.92 21.07 -21.99
N GLY A 178 -24.85 21.41 -20.70
CA GLY A 178 -23.99 22.48 -20.20
C GLY A 178 -22.51 22.09 -20.15
N SER A 179 -21.63 23.07 -19.93
CA SER A 179 -20.19 22.87 -19.77
C SER A 179 -19.76 22.83 -18.30
N ASP A 180 -18.50 22.43 -18.04
CA ASP A 180 -17.86 22.59 -16.73
C ASP A 180 -17.84 24.06 -16.27
N THR A 181 -17.71 25.02 -17.19
CA THR A 181 -17.80 26.45 -16.86
C THR A 181 -19.21 26.82 -16.40
N THR A 182 -20.26 26.28 -17.02
CA THR A 182 -21.65 26.44 -16.52
C THR A 182 -21.82 25.82 -15.13
N ALA A 183 -21.24 24.64 -14.86
CA ALA A 183 -21.31 24.00 -13.55
C ALA A 183 -20.62 24.83 -12.45
N ILE A 184 -19.44 25.40 -12.74
CA ILE A 184 -18.73 26.30 -11.82
C ILE A 184 -19.53 27.57 -11.50
N ARG A 185 -20.16 28.17 -12.52
CA ARG A 185 -21.02 29.35 -12.33
C ARG A 185 -22.27 29.01 -11.51
N LEU A 186 -22.90 27.86 -11.78
CA LEU A 186 -24.09 27.40 -11.05
C LEU A 186 -23.77 27.03 -9.59
N GLU A 187 -22.61 26.42 -9.32
CA GLU A 187 -22.13 26.25 -7.94
C GLU A 187 -21.96 27.61 -7.25
N SER A 188 -21.36 28.58 -7.93
CA SER A 188 -21.14 29.93 -7.38
C SER A 188 -22.47 30.66 -7.09
N LEU A 189 -23.52 30.43 -7.90
CA LEU A 189 -24.87 30.90 -7.63
C LEU A 189 -25.44 30.30 -6.32
N ILE A 190 -25.38 28.97 -6.18
CA ILE A 190 -25.88 28.23 -5.01
C ILE A 190 -25.12 28.59 -3.72
N LEU A 191 -23.82 28.87 -3.83
CA LEU A 191 -22.96 29.20 -2.70
C LEU A 191 -23.24 30.58 -2.07
N PHE A 192 -23.57 31.57 -2.89
CA PHE A 192 -23.78 32.94 -2.41
C PHE A 192 -25.26 33.33 -2.31
N TRP A 193 -26.09 33.07 -3.34
CA TRP A 193 -27.51 33.46 -3.32
C TRP A 193 -28.40 32.42 -2.62
N GLY A 194 -27.96 31.16 -2.57
CA GLY A 194 -28.74 30.03 -2.09
C GLY A 194 -28.31 29.50 -0.71
N THR A 195 -28.99 28.45 -0.27
CA THR A 195 -28.79 27.78 1.03
C THR A 195 -27.55 26.88 1.07
N ARG A 196 -26.55 27.09 0.19
CA ARG A 196 -25.31 26.29 0.11
C ARG A 196 -25.53 24.77 0.00
N SER A 197 -26.65 24.38 -0.60
CA SER A 197 -27.03 23.01 -0.94
C SER A 197 -27.78 22.99 -2.26
N ILE A 198 -27.89 21.84 -2.92
CA ILE A 198 -28.76 21.66 -4.09
C ILE A 198 -30.07 20.93 -3.75
N ASN A 199 -30.49 20.95 -2.49
CA ASN A 199 -31.72 20.27 -2.08
C ASN A 199 -32.91 20.90 -2.81
N SER A 200 -33.74 20.06 -3.43
CA SER A 200 -34.94 20.49 -4.13
C SER A 200 -36.12 20.54 -3.16
N SER A 201 -36.90 21.63 -3.19
CA SER A 201 -38.13 21.78 -2.41
C SER A 201 -39.24 22.39 -3.26
N VAL A 202 -40.49 22.29 -2.81
CA VAL A 202 -41.64 22.89 -3.50
C VAL A 202 -42.35 23.83 -2.53
N ILE A 203 -42.43 25.11 -2.87
CA ILE A 203 -43.09 26.14 -2.08
C ILE A 203 -44.07 26.88 -2.99
N ARG A 204 -45.35 26.97 -2.58
CA ARG A 204 -46.42 27.65 -3.34
C ARG A 204 -46.49 27.22 -4.82
N GLN A 205 -46.43 25.91 -5.07
CA GLN A 205 -46.42 25.28 -6.41
C GLN A 205 -45.19 25.60 -7.30
N ARG A 206 -44.18 26.33 -6.79
CA ARG A 206 -42.90 26.53 -7.49
C ARG A 206 -41.83 25.59 -6.92
N ARG A 207 -41.01 25.03 -7.81
CA ARG A 207 -39.83 24.24 -7.44
C ARG A 207 -38.66 25.20 -7.14
N LEU A 208 -37.99 24.98 -6.03
CA LEU A 208 -36.77 25.67 -5.63
C LEU A 208 -35.62 24.68 -5.55
N VAL A 209 -34.42 25.10 -5.91
CA VAL A 209 -33.18 24.31 -5.70
C VAL A 209 -32.21 25.16 -4.89
N GLY A 210 -31.77 24.65 -3.74
CA GLY A 210 -30.94 25.42 -2.82
C GLY A 210 -31.63 26.71 -2.32
N GLY A 211 -32.96 26.71 -2.23
CA GLY A 211 -33.76 27.90 -1.90
C GLY A 211 -33.95 28.90 -3.05
N LEU A 212 -33.37 28.66 -4.24
CA LEU A 212 -33.46 29.56 -5.40
C LEU A 212 -34.57 29.14 -6.36
N SER A 213 -35.31 30.12 -6.88
CA SER A 213 -36.36 29.92 -7.89
C SER A 213 -35.80 29.93 -9.31
N GLN A 214 -36.52 29.33 -10.27
CA GLN A 214 -36.09 29.21 -11.66
C GLN A 214 -35.80 30.57 -12.34
N GLU A 215 -36.51 31.61 -11.94
CA GLU A 215 -36.36 32.98 -12.44
C GLU A 215 -34.95 33.55 -12.14
N ILE A 216 -34.32 33.16 -11.02
CA ILE A 216 -32.96 33.59 -10.66
C ILE A 216 -31.92 32.95 -11.58
N PHE A 217 -32.07 31.65 -11.90
CA PHE A 217 -31.20 30.95 -12.85
C PHE A 217 -31.33 31.57 -14.25
N GLN A 218 -32.56 31.87 -14.68
CA GLN A 218 -32.83 32.53 -15.96
C GLN A 218 -32.22 33.94 -16.02
N ALA A 219 -32.34 34.74 -14.96
CA ALA A 219 -31.78 36.09 -14.89
C ALA A 219 -30.24 36.13 -15.05
N PHE A 220 -29.55 35.03 -14.72
CA PHE A 220 -28.10 34.89 -14.89
C PHE A 220 -27.69 33.97 -16.05
N ASN A 221 -28.64 33.62 -16.94
CA ASN A 221 -28.39 32.74 -18.09
C ASN A 221 -27.73 31.40 -17.67
N LEU A 222 -28.33 30.75 -16.66
CA LEU A 222 -27.95 29.43 -16.14
C LEU A 222 -29.10 28.42 -16.30
N PRO A 223 -28.79 27.13 -16.53
CA PRO A 223 -29.81 26.08 -16.61
C PRO A 223 -30.41 25.79 -15.24
N PHE A 224 -31.70 25.42 -15.20
CA PHE A 224 -32.35 24.99 -13.98
C PHE A 224 -32.18 23.48 -13.78
N ILE A 225 -31.49 23.10 -12.70
CA ILE A 225 -31.16 21.71 -12.38
C ILE A 225 -32.27 21.04 -11.57
N ASP A 226 -32.23 19.71 -11.45
CA ASP A 226 -33.20 18.96 -10.66
C ASP A 226 -32.95 19.04 -9.15
N GLY A 227 -31.69 19.17 -8.75
CA GLY A 227 -31.27 19.12 -7.34
C GLY A 227 -31.34 17.71 -6.75
N GLU A 228 -31.31 17.64 -5.41
CA GLU A 228 -31.41 16.41 -4.63
C GLU A 228 -32.74 16.38 -3.86
N VAL A 229 -33.54 15.33 -4.04
CA VAL A 229 -34.88 15.20 -3.42
C VAL A 229 -34.74 14.70 -1.99
N THR A 230 -34.81 15.60 -1.00
CA THR A 230 -34.83 15.24 0.42
C THR A 230 -36.27 14.89 0.84
N THR A 231 -36.58 13.61 1.03
CA THR A 231 -37.94 13.16 1.37
C THR A 231 -38.30 13.46 2.82
N ALA A 232 -39.07 14.54 3.04
CA ALA A 232 -39.72 14.84 4.31
C ALA A 232 -41.26 15.01 4.13
N SER A 233 -41.98 13.92 4.40
CA SER A 233 -43.43 13.81 4.70
C SER A 233 -44.51 13.91 3.59
N SER A 234 -45.38 12.87 3.60
CA SER A 234 -46.72 12.72 2.97
C SER A 234 -46.78 12.66 1.42
N THR A 235 -47.49 11.74 0.75
CA THR A 235 -48.60 10.84 1.16
C THR A 235 -48.52 9.45 0.43
N PRO A 236 -49.55 8.56 0.36
CA PRO A 236 -49.39 7.10 0.50
C PRO A 236 -48.97 6.35 -0.79
N PRO A 237 -48.51 5.08 -0.68
CA PRO A 237 -48.08 4.29 -1.84
C PRO A 237 -49.28 3.76 -2.67
N PRO A 238 -49.19 3.76 -4.01
CA PRO A 238 -50.11 2.98 -4.84
C PRO A 238 -49.77 1.48 -4.77
N SER A 239 -50.80 0.64 -4.78
CA SER A 239 -50.70 -0.79 -4.52
C SER A 239 -50.05 -1.60 -5.66
N THR A 240 -49.17 -2.53 -5.26
CA THR A 240 -48.96 -3.87 -5.85
C THR A 240 -49.05 -4.06 -7.37
N LEU A 241 -47.90 -4.36 -7.98
CA LEU A 241 -47.81 -5.52 -8.89
C LEU A 241 -46.79 -6.51 -8.32
N ALA A 242 -47.16 -7.78 -8.30
CA ALA A 242 -46.39 -8.85 -7.66
C ALA A 242 -45.48 -9.57 -8.64
N TYR A 243 -44.33 -10.07 -8.16
CA TYR A 243 -43.85 -11.42 -8.46
C TYR A 243 -43.14 -11.98 -7.21
N PRO A 244 -43.19 -13.30 -6.95
CA PRO A 244 -42.63 -13.91 -5.75
C PRO A 244 -41.20 -14.42 -6.00
N LEU A 245 -40.44 -14.66 -4.94
CA LEU A 245 -39.97 -16.01 -4.62
C LEU A 245 -39.32 -16.11 -3.24
N SER A 246 -39.77 -17.11 -2.50
CA SER A 246 -39.41 -17.45 -1.13
C SER A 246 -37.93 -17.78 -0.92
N ARG A 247 -37.38 -17.36 0.23
CA ARG A 247 -36.66 -18.28 1.11
C ARG A 247 -36.89 -17.93 2.58
N ARG A 248 -37.65 -18.78 3.28
CA ARG A 248 -37.78 -18.73 4.74
C ARG A 248 -36.47 -19.17 5.38
N SER A 249 -36.02 -18.44 6.39
CA SER A 249 -35.32 -19.04 7.53
C SER A 249 -36.17 -18.77 8.77
N ASN A 250 -36.71 -19.84 9.35
CA ASN A 250 -37.47 -19.74 10.59
C ASN A 250 -36.48 -19.72 11.75
N PHE A 251 -36.44 -18.65 12.53
CA PHE A 251 -36.00 -18.74 13.93
C PHE A 251 -37.12 -18.28 14.84
N VAL A 252 -37.69 -19.26 15.55
CA VAL A 252 -38.70 -19.08 16.58
C VAL A 252 -37.98 -18.69 17.87
N SER A 253 -38.39 -17.59 18.48
CA SER A 253 -38.18 -17.33 19.91
C SER A 253 -39.54 -16.99 20.54
N PRO A 254 -39.89 -17.57 21.71
CA PRO A 254 -41.19 -17.38 22.32
C PRO A 254 -41.25 -16.10 23.18
N ASN A 255 -42.40 -15.44 23.15
CA ASN A 255 -42.79 -14.47 24.18
C ASN A 255 -43.33 -15.23 25.40
N PRO A 256 -43.07 -14.76 26.63
CA PRO A 256 -44.12 -14.06 27.40
C PRO A 256 -43.56 -12.82 28.13
N GLY A 257 -44.33 -11.83 28.59
CA GLY A 257 -45.78 -11.67 28.74
C GLY A 257 -46.06 -10.40 29.58
N SER A 258 -47.29 -10.22 30.09
CA SER A 258 -47.83 -9.00 30.75
C SER A 258 -48.00 -7.80 29.80
N ASP A 259 -49.20 -7.25 29.55
CA ASP A 259 -50.26 -6.74 30.48
C ASP A 259 -49.73 -5.54 31.30
N THR A 260 -50.39 -4.40 31.50
CA THR A 260 -51.73 -3.86 31.15
C THR A 260 -51.59 -2.30 31.15
N SER A 261 -52.51 -1.43 30.70
CA SER A 261 -53.89 -1.52 30.19
C SER A 261 -54.26 -0.19 29.50
N ALA A 262 -55.23 -0.17 28.58
CA ALA A 262 -55.92 1.06 28.18
C ALA A 262 -56.92 1.53 29.26
N PRO A 263 -57.42 2.78 29.20
CA PRO A 263 -58.81 2.91 28.80
C PRO A 263 -59.09 3.97 27.73
N SER A 264 -60.17 3.72 26.99
CA SER A 264 -60.75 4.58 25.96
C SER A 264 -61.81 5.51 26.57
N ALA A 265 -61.99 6.71 26.01
CA ALA A 265 -63.30 7.24 25.58
C ALA A 265 -63.18 8.64 24.91
N GLN A 266 -63.82 8.79 23.75
CA GLN A 266 -64.77 9.86 23.33
C GLN A 266 -64.58 11.31 23.88
N GLU A 267 -64.80 12.40 23.13
CA GLU A 267 -65.59 12.61 21.90
C GLU A 267 -65.33 14.01 21.28
N ALA A 268 -66.14 14.37 20.28
CA ALA A 268 -66.45 15.75 19.82
C ALA A 268 -65.39 16.53 19.03
N THR A 269 -65.50 16.40 17.71
CA THR A 269 -65.12 17.43 16.72
C THR A 269 -65.66 18.82 17.08
N LYS A 270 -64.78 19.83 17.07
CA LYS A 270 -65.16 21.23 16.84
C LYS A 270 -64.03 21.96 16.13
N GLU A 271 -64.28 22.35 14.88
CA GLU A 271 -63.39 23.23 14.13
C GLU A 271 -63.27 24.58 14.84
N LYS A 272 -62.04 25.03 15.06
CA LYS A 272 -61.72 26.42 15.34
C LYS A 272 -60.47 26.79 14.57
N GLU A 273 -60.59 27.80 13.72
CA GLU A 273 -59.45 28.55 13.20
C GLU A 273 -58.54 28.98 14.34
N VAL A 274 -57.28 28.55 14.28
CA VAL A 274 -56.19 29.08 15.09
C VAL A 274 -55.03 29.35 14.15
N GLN A 275 -54.70 30.63 13.99
CA GLN A 275 -53.49 31.06 13.31
C GLN A 275 -52.29 30.60 14.15
N ILE A 276 -51.40 29.79 13.58
CA ILE A 276 -50.14 29.39 14.21
C ILE A 276 -49.01 30.24 13.59
N PRO A 277 -48.17 30.92 14.41
CA PRO A 277 -47.05 31.70 13.91
C PRO A 277 -46.03 30.86 13.12
N ILE A 278 -45.31 31.51 12.19
CA ILE A 278 -44.19 30.91 11.48
C ILE A 278 -43.01 30.78 12.45
N GLU A 279 -42.94 29.66 13.17
CA GLU A 279 -41.77 29.30 13.97
C GLU A 279 -40.72 28.67 13.04
N ALA A 280 -39.56 29.31 12.93
CA ALA A 280 -38.47 28.85 12.07
C ALA A 280 -37.93 27.51 12.58
N GLN A 281 -38.09 26.44 11.78
CA GLN A 281 -37.52 25.14 12.07
C GLN A 281 -35.99 25.24 12.13
N LYS A 282 -35.42 25.17 13.33
CA LYS A 282 -33.98 25.02 13.54
C LYS A 282 -33.55 23.64 13.03
N THR A 283 -33.01 23.59 11.83
CA THR A 283 -32.21 22.45 11.36
C THR A 283 -31.07 22.22 12.35
N SER A 284 -30.97 21.00 12.88
CA SER A 284 -29.84 20.61 13.73
C SER A 284 -28.54 20.72 12.90
N PRO A 285 -27.46 21.30 13.45
CA PRO A 285 -26.24 21.50 12.68
C PRO A 285 -25.58 20.17 12.34
N ILE A 286 -25.34 19.94 11.06
CA ILE A 286 -24.51 18.84 10.56
C ILE A 286 -23.11 19.02 11.15
N ILE A 287 -22.60 18.01 11.88
CA ILE A 287 -21.25 18.03 12.43
C ILE A 287 -20.26 17.78 11.28
N LEU A 288 -19.73 18.88 10.74
CA LEU A 288 -18.65 18.87 9.76
C LEU A 288 -17.42 18.15 10.32
N GLY A 289 -16.68 17.45 9.44
CA GLY A 289 -15.43 16.80 9.80
C GLY A 289 -14.39 17.81 10.32
N ARG A 290 -13.54 17.38 11.25
CA ARG A 290 -12.62 18.24 12.01
C ARG A 290 -11.61 18.98 11.13
N TYR A 291 -11.26 18.40 9.98
CA TYR A 291 -10.26 18.89 9.04
C TYR A 291 -10.87 19.41 7.73
N THR A 292 -12.22 19.47 7.63
CA THR A 292 -12.95 19.90 6.42
C THR A 292 -12.45 21.24 5.86
N GLU A 293 -12.16 22.22 6.74
CA GLU A 293 -11.67 23.54 6.32
C GLU A 293 -10.27 23.49 5.69
N ASP A 294 -9.34 22.75 6.30
CA ASP A 294 -7.98 22.55 5.79
C ASP A 294 -7.97 21.81 4.45
N ILE A 295 -8.79 20.77 4.31
CA ILE A 295 -8.96 20.04 3.04
C ILE A 295 -9.54 20.95 1.95
N ASN A 296 -10.52 21.81 2.28
CA ASN A 296 -11.08 22.79 1.33
C ASN A 296 -10.05 23.86 0.94
N ASN A 297 -9.28 24.38 1.90
CA ASN A 297 -8.21 25.34 1.62
C ASN A 297 -7.13 24.71 0.70
N TRP A 298 -6.75 23.46 0.94
CA TRP A 298 -5.84 22.70 0.07
C TRP A 298 -6.43 22.50 -1.34
N SER A 299 -7.71 22.14 -1.45
CA SER A 299 -8.43 22.07 -2.74
C SER A 299 -8.41 23.39 -3.51
N ASN A 300 -8.34 24.52 -2.82
CA ASN A 300 -8.31 25.87 -3.38
C ASN A 300 -6.87 26.40 -3.62
N GLY A 301 -5.85 25.54 -3.51
CA GLY A 301 -4.45 25.88 -3.81
C GLY A 301 -3.57 26.21 -2.60
N ALA A 302 -4.10 26.23 -1.37
CA ALA A 302 -3.28 26.34 -0.18
C ALA A 302 -2.48 25.06 0.11
N LYS A 303 -1.60 25.11 1.10
CA LYS A 303 -0.85 23.92 1.58
C LYS A 303 -1.63 23.16 2.64
N LEU A 304 -1.63 21.82 2.56
CA LEU A 304 -2.32 20.96 3.53
C LEU A 304 -1.59 20.94 4.88
N GLN A 305 -2.26 21.38 5.95
CA GLN A 305 -1.67 21.57 7.28
C GLN A 305 -1.70 20.27 8.11
N ASN A 306 -2.87 19.66 8.26
CA ASN A 306 -3.12 18.48 9.11
C ASN A 306 -2.84 17.16 8.38
N TYR A 307 -1.86 17.18 7.46
CA TYR A 307 -1.54 16.07 6.58
C TYR A 307 -1.24 14.77 7.35
N GLU A 308 -0.74 14.83 8.58
CA GLU A 308 -0.40 13.65 9.39
C GLU A 308 -1.63 12.81 9.74
N LYS A 309 -2.70 13.45 10.24
CA LYS A 309 -3.94 12.75 10.60
C LYS A 309 -4.73 12.29 9.39
N LEU A 310 -4.77 13.10 8.33
CA LEU A 310 -5.37 12.71 7.06
C LEU A 310 -4.64 11.52 6.42
N ARG A 311 -3.31 11.45 6.57
CA ARG A 311 -2.51 10.32 6.10
C ARG A 311 -2.68 9.07 6.96
N GLU A 312 -2.78 9.19 8.28
CA GLU A 312 -3.11 8.06 9.17
C GLU A 312 -4.45 7.42 8.77
N LEU A 313 -5.48 8.23 8.55
CA LEU A 313 -6.80 7.77 8.11
C LEU A 313 -6.74 7.09 6.73
N LEU A 314 -6.06 7.70 5.76
CA LEU A 314 -5.91 7.13 4.41
C LEU A 314 -5.12 5.82 4.41
N VAL A 315 -4.01 5.75 5.16
CA VAL A 315 -3.22 4.52 5.33
C VAL A 315 -4.07 3.41 5.96
N SER A 316 -4.83 3.72 7.01
CA SER A 316 -5.69 2.74 7.69
C SER A 316 -6.82 2.23 6.78
N PHE A 317 -7.43 3.11 5.98
CA PHE A 317 -8.40 2.73 4.97
C PHE A 317 -7.79 1.81 3.91
N ILE A 318 -6.63 2.18 3.34
CA ILE A 318 -5.93 1.37 2.34
C ILE A 318 -5.51 0.00 2.90
N GLU A 319 -4.92 -0.04 4.11
CA GLU A 319 -4.49 -1.28 4.77
C GLU A 319 -5.66 -2.26 4.99
N THR A 320 -6.87 -1.75 5.26
CA THR A 320 -8.04 -2.57 5.60
C THR A 320 -8.99 -2.88 4.45
N SER A 321 -8.93 -2.11 3.34
CA SER A 321 -9.91 -2.21 2.25
C SER A 321 -9.42 -2.97 1.01
N ILE A 322 -8.11 -3.12 0.83
CA ILE A 322 -7.52 -3.93 -0.26
C ILE A 322 -7.39 -5.38 0.21
N ASP A 323 -7.80 -6.34 -0.63
CA ASP A 323 -7.48 -7.75 -0.43
C ASP A 323 -6.03 -8.02 -0.86
N TRP A 324 -5.10 -7.77 0.05
CA TRP A 324 -3.67 -8.00 -0.16
C TRP A 324 -3.34 -9.48 -0.46
N GLU A 325 -4.18 -10.42 -0.04
CA GLU A 325 -3.94 -11.84 -0.22
C GLU A 325 -4.14 -12.24 -1.69
N MET A 326 -5.17 -11.68 -2.34
CA MET A 326 -5.41 -11.80 -3.78
C MET A 326 -4.21 -11.36 -4.64
N TYR A 327 -3.40 -10.42 -4.15
CA TYR A 327 -2.20 -9.92 -4.83
C TYR A 327 -0.88 -10.59 -4.42
N ALA A 328 -0.95 -11.68 -3.65
CA ALA A 328 0.19 -12.38 -3.06
C ALA A 328 1.11 -11.48 -2.21
N ILE A 329 0.54 -10.44 -1.58
CA ILE A 329 1.24 -9.53 -0.66
C ILE A 329 0.99 -10.01 0.77
N SER A 330 2.07 -10.18 1.54
CA SER A 330 1.96 -10.56 2.96
C SER A 330 1.66 -9.36 3.86
N THR A 331 1.02 -9.62 5.01
CA THR A 331 0.80 -8.60 6.06
C THR A 331 2.10 -7.93 6.55
N ALA A 332 3.25 -8.62 6.46
CA ALA A 332 4.55 -8.06 6.77
C ALA A 332 5.00 -7.02 5.71
N GLN A 333 4.79 -7.30 4.42
CA GLN A 333 5.05 -6.33 3.35
C GLN A 333 4.08 -5.14 3.40
N VAL A 334 2.79 -5.37 3.69
CA VAL A 334 1.82 -4.28 3.91
C VAL A 334 2.33 -3.35 5.00
N LYS A 335 2.69 -3.87 6.18
CA LYS A 335 3.21 -3.05 7.29
C LYS A 335 4.53 -2.34 7.01
N ASP A 336 5.35 -2.85 6.10
CA ASP A 336 6.55 -2.13 5.66
C ASP A 336 6.25 -1.06 4.61
N ARG A 337 5.44 -1.34 3.59
CA ARG A 337 5.20 -0.44 2.45
C ARG A 337 4.07 0.56 2.72
N ILE A 338 2.94 0.09 3.24
CA ILE A 338 1.72 0.83 3.53
C ILE A 338 1.81 1.40 4.95
N LYS A 339 2.54 2.52 5.08
CA LYS A 339 2.72 3.23 6.36
C LYS A 339 2.81 4.74 6.15
N PRO A 340 2.49 5.59 7.15
CA PRO A 340 2.45 7.04 6.97
C PRO A 340 3.78 7.66 6.51
N LEU A 341 4.93 7.04 6.77
CA LEU A 341 6.23 7.55 6.30
C LEU A 341 6.49 7.31 4.80
N ARG A 342 5.66 6.52 4.13
CA ARG A 342 5.76 6.13 2.70
C ARG A 342 4.60 6.63 1.83
N MET A 343 3.74 7.47 2.38
CA MET A 343 2.69 8.17 1.65
C MET A 343 2.84 9.67 1.85
N ALA A 344 2.45 10.47 0.86
CA ALA A 344 2.48 11.93 0.94
C ALA A 344 1.37 12.53 0.09
N PHE A 345 0.98 13.77 0.41
CA PHE A 345 0.08 14.58 -0.41
C PHE A 345 0.88 15.66 -1.16
N GLU A 346 0.44 16.00 -2.36
CA GLU A 346 0.88 17.19 -3.08
C GLU A 346 0.69 18.44 -2.22
N ASP A 347 1.66 19.36 -2.22
CA ASP A 347 1.63 20.62 -1.46
C ASP A 347 1.33 20.52 0.05
N GLN A 348 1.64 19.40 0.71
CA GLN A 348 1.65 19.35 2.18
C GLN A 348 2.73 20.26 2.79
N VAL A 349 2.53 20.74 4.02
CA VAL A 349 3.51 21.59 4.73
C VAL A 349 4.78 20.84 5.13
N GLY A 350 4.66 19.58 5.55
CA GLY A 350 5.79 18.77 6.02
C GLY A 350 6.65 18.22 4.87
N LYS A 351 7.98 18.22 5.05
CA LYS A 351 8.91 17.62 4.07
C LYS A 351 8.67 16.11 3.95
N THR A 352 8.52 15.61 2.72
CA THR A 352 8.52 14.17 2.44
C THR A 352 9.92 13.59 2.71
N ILE A 353 10.03 12.73 3.72
CA ILE A 353 11.31 12.24 4.26
C ILE A 353 12.12 11.46 3.23
N ASN A 354 11.45 10.72 2.33
CA ASN A 354 12.08 10.09 1.19
C ASN A 354 11.18 10.19 -0.05
N THR A 355 11.36 11.26 -0.83
CA THR A 355 10.65 11.49 -2.10
C THR A 355 10.84 10.37 -3.13
N ASN A 356 11.93 9.60 -3.01
CA ASN A 356 12.28 8.54 -3.94
C ASN A 356 11.66 7.18 -3.56
N ASP A 357 10.98 7.08 -2.42
CA ASP A 357 10.30 5.86 -1.95
C ASP A 357 8.98 6.16 -1.22
N SER A 358 8.22 7.14 -1.73
CA SER A 358 6.89 7.48 -1.22
C SER A 358 5.86 7.50 -2.36
N LEU A 359 4.65 7.02 -2.09
CA LEU A 359 3.50 7.19 -2.97
C LEU A 359 2.92 8.60 -2.75
N VAL A 360 2.91 9.43 -3.80
CA VAL A 360 2.45 10.82 -3.72
C VAL A 360 1.06 10.95 -4.33
N PHE A 361 0.07 11.23 -3.49
CA PHE A 361 -1.30 11.49 -3.90
C PHE A 361 -1.44 12.94 -4.38
N LYS A 362 -1.86 13.09 -5.64
CA LYS A 362 -2.07 14.39 -6.27
C LYS A 362 -3.29 15.11 -5.70
N ARG A 363 -3.29 16.43 -5.77
CA ARG A 363 -4.46 17.26 -5.47
C ARG A 363 -5.48 17.11 -6.59
N SER A 364 -6.53 16.34 -6.33
CA SER A 364 -7.67 16.15 -7.24
C SER A 364 -8.98 16.28 -6.47
N LEU A 365 -10.08 16.53 -7.20
CA LEU A 365 -11.42 16.55 -6.60
C LEU A 365 -11.76 15.20 -5.93
N SER A 366 -11.34 14.07 -6.52
CA SER A 366 -11.53 12.74 -5.94
C SER A 366 -10.73 12.54 -4.63
N MET A 367 -9.49 13.02 -4.56
CA MET A 367 -8.69 12.96 -3.33
C MET A 367 -9.30 13.84 -2.22
N VAL A 368 -9.76 15.05 -2.58
CA VAL A 368 -10.44 15.97 -1.66
C VAL A 368 -11.68 15.34 -1.04
N THR A 369 -12.54 14.70 -1.84
CA THR A 369 -13.75 14.04 -1.34
C THR A 369 -13.45 12.80 -0.50
N VAL A 370 -12.41 12.03 -0.84
CA VAL A 370 -11.94 10.89 -0.03
C VAL A 370 -11.46 11.32 1.35
N LEU A 371 -10.62 12.35 1.43
CA LEU A 371 -10.12 12.85 2.72
C LEU A 371 -11.25 13.38 3.61
N GLN A 372 -12.27 14.01 3.01
CA GLN A 372 -13.46 14.48 3.73
C GLN A 372 -14.37 13.34 4.18
N ALA A 373 -14.55 12.30 3.36
CA ALA A 373 -15.28 11.09 3.74
C ALA A 373 -14.60 10.39 4.93
N LEU A 374 -13.28 10.24 4.90
CA LEU A 374 -12.50 9.63 5.97
C LEU A 374 -12.54 10.46 7.27
N ASP A 375 -12.40 11.79 7.18
CA ASP A 375 -12.51 12.68 8.34
C ASP A 375 -13.92 12.68 8.95
N TYR A 376 -14.98 12.75 8.12
CA TYR A 376 -16.37 12.64 8.58
C TYR A 376 -16.62 11.30 9.28
N LEU A 377 -16.21 10.17 8.70
CA LEU A 377 -16.41 8.84 9.27
C LEU A 377 -15.63 8.66 10.58
N ASN A 378 -14.43 9.23 10.67
CA ASN A 378 -13.63 9.25 11.89
C ASN A 378 -14.33 10.04 13.03
N VAL A 379 -14.82 11.26 12.74
CA VAL A 379 -15.53 12.11 13.71
C VAL A 379 -16.87 11.50 14.14
N ASN A 380 -17.66 11.00 13.19
CA ASN A 380 -19.02 10.50 13.42
C ASN A 380 -19.09 8.99 13.68
N SER A 381 -17.96 8.33 13.90
CA SER A 381 -17.81 6.87 14.11
C SER A 381 -18.73 6.25 15.18
N LYS A 382 -19.26 7.06 16.11
CA LYS A 382 -20.18 6.60 17.17
C LYS A 382 -21.67 6.73 16.85
N ASN A 383 -22.06 7.64 15.95
CA ASN A 383 -23.45 7.91 15.56
C ASN A 383 -23.49 8.50 14.14
N PRO A 384 -23.15 7.71 13.10
CA PRO A 384 -23.14 8.19 11.72
C PRO A 384 -24.57 8.26 11.15
N ALA A 385 -24.88 9.33 10.39
CA ALA A 385 -26.18 9.48 9.74
C ALA A 385 -26.34 8.45 8.59
N PRO A 386 -27.30 7.51 8.63
CA PRO A 386 -27.34 6.37 7.70
C PRO A 386 -27.33 6.74 6.21
N GLU A 387 -28.03 7.80 5.82
CA GLU A 387 -28.07 8.27 4.43
C GLU A 387 -26.67 8.74 3.93
N GLN A 388 -25.87 9.38 4.79
CA GLN A 388 -24.56 9.92 4.42
C GLN A 388 -23.49 8.82 4.32
N ILE A 389 -23.60 7.76 5.13
CA ILE A 389 -22.67 6.60 5.08
C ILE A 389 -22.66 5.97 3.70
N GLY A 390 -23.84 5.71 3.12
CA GLY A 390 -23.96 5.05 1.81
C GLY A 390 -23.21 5.80 0.71
N GLY A 391 -23.40 7.13 0.64
CA GLY A 391 -22.69 7.99 -0.31
C GLY A 391 -21.17 7.98 -0.11
N TYR A 392 -20.70 8.06 1.14
CA TYR A 392 -19.26 8.03 1.42
C TYR A 392 -18.63 6.66 1.14
N LEU A 393 -19.31 5.55 1.42
CA LEU A 393 -18.80 4.21 1.10
C LEU A 393 -18.69 3.97 -0.42
N ILE A 394 -19.67 4.41 -1.20
CA ILE A 394 -19.62 4.34 -2.66
C ILE A 394 -18.45 5.17 -3.20
N LEU A 395 -18.24 6.37 -2.67
CA LEU A 395 -17.14 7.26 -3.07
C LEU A 395 -15.76 6.67 -2.73
N LEU A 396 -15.60 6.14 -1.51
CA LEU A 396 -14.36 5.48 -1.07
C LEU A 396 -14.07 4.22 -1.91
N SER A 397 -15.10 3.41 -2.19
CA SER A 397 -14.96 2.22 -3.04
C SER A 397 -14.59 2.58 -4.48
N SER A 398 -15.24 3.59 -5.09
CA SER A 398 -14.95 4.03 -6.45
C SER A 398 -13.51 4.55 -6.58
N TRP A 399 -13.07 5.38 -5.61
CA TRP A 399 -11.69 5.87 -5.59
C TRP A 399 -10.68 4.73 -5.40
N LEU A 400 -10.99 3.76 -4.53
CA LEU A 400 -10.11 2.61 -4.31
C LEU A 400 -9.93 1.82 -5.60
N THR A 401 -11.01 1.47 -6.31
CA THR A 401 -10.93 0.75 -7.60
C THR A 401 -10.12 1.50 -8.66
N GLU A 402 -10.12 2.83 -8.67
CA GLU A 402 -9.29 3.65 -9.57
C GLU A 402 -7.79 3.64 -9.20
N ASN A 403 -7.43 3.46 -7.93
CA ASN A 403 -6.06 3.67 -7.41
C ASN A 403 -5.38 2.39 -6.90
N GLU A 404 -6.13 1.30 -6.72
CA GLU A 404 -5.69 0.03 -6.16
C GLU A 404 -4.50 -0.56 -6.93
N ALA A 405 -4.52 -0.54 -8.27
CA ALA A 405 -3.43 -1.06 -9.09
C ALA A 405 -2.08 -0.38 -8.82
N ASP A 406 -2.06 0.96 -8.64
CA ASP A 406 -0.85 1.72 -8.34
C ASP A 406 -0.38 1.49 -6.90
N ILE A 407 -1.32 1.39 -5.95
CA ILE A 407 -1.05 1.09 -4.54
C ILE A 407 -0.45 -0.32 -4.39
N VAL A 408 -1.03 -1.31 -5.04
CA VAL A 408 -0.57 -2.71 -5.10
C VAL A 408 0.82 -2.77 -5.75
N ALA A 409 1.02 -2.10 -6.88
CA ALA A 409 2.34 -2.03 -7.53
C ALA A 409 3.40 -1.38 -6.63
N PHE A 410 3.05 -0.37 -5.83
CA PHE A 410 3.94 0.25 -4.84
C PHE A 410 4.26 -0.67 -3.64
N ALA A 411 3.33 -1.55 -3.27
CA ALA A 411 3.50 -2.54 -2.21
C ALA A 411 4.32 -3.78 -2.66
N GLN A 412 4.26 -4.14 -3.94
CA GLN A 412 5.04 -5.26 -4.51
C GLN A 412 6.51 -4.92 -4.72
N ARG A 413 6.87 -3.66 -4.97
CA ARG A 413 8.24 -3.24 -5.28
C ARG A 413 9.12 -3.05 -4.03
N PRO A 414 10.45 -3.29 -4.12
CA PRO A 414 11.39 -2.98 -3.04
C PRO A 414 11.39 -1.49 -2.65
N THR A 415 11.36 -0.63 -3.67
CA THR A 415 11.29 0.84 -3.58
C THR A 415 10.45 1.40 -4.72
N ALA A 416 9.93 2.62 -4.60
CA ALA A 416 9.07 3.24 -5.63
C ALA A 416 9.75 3.33 -7.02
N GLN A 417 11.07 3.51 -7.04
CA GLN A 417 11.88 3.61 -8.26
C GLN A 417 12.34 2.25 -8.82
N SER A 418 12.18 1.14 -8.07
CA SER A 418 12.63 -0.17 -8.52
C SER A 418 11.74 -0.72 -9.64
N SER A 419 12.36 -1.29 -10.66
CA SER A 419 11.72 -1.99 -11.77
C SER A 419 11.52 -3.49 -11.51
N GLU A 420 12.00 -4.02 -10.38
CA GLU A 420 11.84 -5.44 -10.03
C GLU A 420 10.36 -5.78 -9.81
N LYS A 421 9.90 -6.85 -10.45
CA LYS A 421 8.49 -7.28 -10.47
C LYS A 421 8.24 -8.60 -9.72
N ARG A 422 9.29 -9.37 -9.42
CA ARG A 422 9.15 -10.64 -8.70
C ARG A 422 8.74 -10.38 -7.25
N PRO A 423 7.72 -11.07 -6.73
CA PRO A 423 7.37 -11.01 -5.32
C PRO A 423 8.55 -11.42 -4.43
N LEU A 424 8.72 -10.73 -3.29
CA LEU A 424 9.75 -11.05 -2.29
C LEU A 424 9.67 -12.51 -1.82
N ILE A 425 8.46 -13.08 -1.73
CA ILE A 425 8.23 -14.49 -1.39
C ILE A 425 8.88 -15.45 -2.39
N SER A 426 8.83 -15.17 -3.70
CA SER A 426 9.44 -16.01 -4.72
C SER A 426 10.96 -16.01 -4.62
N ILE A 427 11.54 -14.83 -4.36
CA ILE A 427 13.00 -14.67 -4.18
C ILE A 427 13.44 -15.35 -2.87
N ALA A 428 12.73 -15.14 -1.77
CA ALA A 428 13.03 -15.72 -0.47
C ALA A 428 12.92 -17.25 -0.47
N LEU A 429 11.91 -17.82 -1.16
CA LEU A 429 11.72 -19.26 -1.26
C LEU A 429 12.84 -19.92 -2.09
N ALA A 430 13.18 -19.36 -3.25
CA ALA A 430 14.31 -19.82 -4.07
C ALA A 430 15.64 -19.72 -3.30
N ASN A 431 15.89 -18.59 -2.62
CA ASN A 431 17.07 -18.42 -1.76
C ASN A 431 17.13 -19.49 -0.67
N CYS A 432 16.02 -19.78 0.02
CA CYS A 432 15.99 -20.78 1.09
C CYS A 432 16.18 -22.22 0.56
N VAL A 433 15.64 -22.57 -0.60
CA VAL A 433 15.94 -23.86 -1.27
C VAL A 433 17.45 -24.00 -1.52
N LEU A 434 18.10 -22.96 -2.05
CA LEU A 434 19.53 -23.00 -2.36
C LEU A 434 20.41 -22.96 -1.10
N LEU A 435 19.99 -22.28 -0.04
CA LEU A 435 20.65 -22.31 1.27
C LEU A 435 20.59 -23.72 1.88
N SER A 436 19.40 -24.34 1.93
CA SER A 436 19.26 -25.73 2.40
C SER A 436 20.04 -26.71 1.51
N CYS A 437 20.15 -26.44 0.20
CA CYS A 437 21.01 -27.21 -0.70
C CYS A 437 22.49 -27.14 -0.28
N LEU A 438 23.02 -25.94 -0.05
CA LEU A 438 24.43 -25.74 0.36
C LEU A 438 24.73 -26.33 1.74
N GLN A 439 23.77 -26.27 2.68
CA GLN A 439 23.90 -26.84 4.02
C GLN A 439 23.90 -28.40 4.03
N GLY A 440 23.51 -29.04 2.93
CA GLY A 440 23.44 -30.49 2.81
C GLY A 440 22.13 -31.11 3.31
N THR A 441 21.04 -30.36 3.33
CA THR A 441 19.73 -30.80 3.85
C THR A 441 19.01 -31.79 2.93
N PHE A 442 19.37 -31.87 1.64
CA PHE A 442 18.70 -32.76 0.68
C PHE A 442 19.47 -34.08 0.49
N GLU A 443 18.74 -35.19 0.57
CA GLU A 443 19.22 -36.53 0.27
C GLU A 443 19.23 -36.78 -1.23
N HIS A 444 19.96 -37.81 -1.67
CA HIS A 444 19.91 -38.22 -3.07
C HIS A 444 18.63 -39.02 -3.38
N ARG A 445 17.52 -38.30 -3.60
CA ARG A 445 16.27 -38.83 -4.15
C ARG A 445 15.48 -37.79 -4.94
N SER A 446 14.42 -38.23 -5.60
CA SER A 446 13.40 -37.30 -6.13
C SER A 446 12.53 -36.80 -4.99
N TYR A 447 12.15 -35.53 -5.07
CA TYR A 447 11.22 -34.86 -4.16
C TYR A 447 10.03 -34.35 -4.96
N SER A 448 8.83 -34.45 -4.38
CA SER A 448 7.70 -33.61 -4.75
C SER A 448 7.90 -32.18 -4.23
N ALA A 449 7.27 -31.18 -4.86
CA ALA A 449 7.29 -29.79 -4.40
C ALA A 449 6.87 -29.67 -2.92
N ARG A 450 5.90 -30.49 -2.48
CA ARG A 450 5.44 -30.57 -1.08
C ARG A 450 6.50 -31.08 -0.11
N GLU A 451 7.25 -32.12 -0.47
CA GLU A 451 8.35 -32.61 0.38
C GLU A 451 9.48 -31.59 0.44
N LEU A 452 9.82 -30.98 -0.71
CA LEU A 452 10.84 -29.94 -0.79
C LEU A 452 10.48 -28.73 0.09
N LEU A 453 9.23 -28.26 0.01
CA LEU A 453 8.69 -27.21 0.87
C LEU A 453 8.79 -27.60 2.35
N SER A 454 8.37 -28.81 2.72
CA SER A 454 8.42 -29.30 4.10
C SER A 454 9.85 -29.33 4.67
N LEU A 455 10.84 -29.72 3.85
CA LEU A 455 12.25 -29.72 4.24
C LEU A 455 12.80 -28.30 4.39
N VAL A 456 12.52 -27.42 3.43
CA VAL A 456 12.97 -26.01 3.46
C VAL A 456 12.36 -25.26 4.65
N LEU A 457 11.07 -25.45 4.93
CA LEU A 457 10.43 -24.86 6.11
C LEU A 457 11.02 -25.41 7.42
N THR A 458 11.31 -26.70 7.48
CA THR A 458 11.97 -27.32 8.65
C THR A 458 13.38 -26.74 8.87
N ASP A 459 14.15 -26.53 7.80
CA ASP A 459 15.46 -25.87 7.86
C ASP A 459 15.35 -24.38 8.22
N CYS A 460 14.32 -23.67 7.74
CA CYS A 460 14.09 -22.27 8.10
C CYS A 460 13.71 -22.10 9.58
N VAL A 461 12.95 -23.02 10.16
CA VAL A 461 12.53 -23.00 11.58
C VAL A 461 13.65 -23.45 12.51
N ARG A 462 14.43 -24.48 12.13
CA ARG A 462 15.50 -25.04 12.97
C ARG A 462 16.85 -24.35 12.77
N GLY A 463 17.01 -23.65 11.65
CA GLY A 463 18.25 -23.03 11.19
C GLY A 463 18.79 -21.97 12.15
N THR A 464 20.04 -22.13 12.54
CA THR A 464 20.78 -21.19 13.41
C THR A 464 22.12 -20.84 12.78
N ASP A 465 22.66 -19.66 13.14
CA ASP A 465 24.01 -19.27 12.69
C ASP A 465 25.05 -20.32 13.06
N LYS A 466 24.94 -20.95 14.25
CA LYS A 466 25.84 -22.02 14.69
C LYS A 466 25.81 -23.24 13.76
N GLN A 467 24.63 -23.67 13.29
CA GLN A 467 24.54 -24.77 12.33
C GLN A 467 25.15 -24.38 10.98
N TRP A 468 24.94 -23.14 10.52
CA TRP A 468 25.54 -22.66 9.27
C TRP A 468 27.07 -22.59 9.36
N GLN A 469 27.62 -22.06 10.46
CA GLN A 469 29.07 -22.02 10.71
C GLN A 469 29.67 -23.43 10.80
N ASN A 470 28.97 -24.38 11.44
CA ASN A 470 29.39 -25.78 11.43
C ASN A 470 29.39 -26.38 10.01
N ALA A 471 28.41 -26.03 9.17
CA ALA A 471 28.35 -26.48 7.77
C ALA A 471 29.43 -25.84 6.89
N ILE A 472 29.83 -24.59 7.16
CA ILE A 472 31.02 -23.96 6.56
C ILE A 472 32.27 -24.74 6.93
N ALA A 473 32.52 -24.97 8.22
CA ALA A 473 33.72 -25.67 8.69
C ALA A 473 33.84 -27.10 8.13
N GLN A 474 32.72 -27.84 8.00
CA GLN A 474 32.71 -29.13 7.31
C GLN A 474 32.98 -28.98 5.79
N SER A 475 32.47 -27.91 5.17
CA SER A 475 32.69 -27.64 3.76
C SER A 475 34.14 -27.31 3.45
N GLU A 476 34.81 -26.49 4.28
CA GLU A 476 36.24 -26.18 4.15
C GLU A 476 37.13 -27.43 4.19
N GLN A 477 36.69 -28.50 4.89
CA GLN A 477 37.44 -29.75 5.00
C GLN A 477 37.17 -30.75 3.86
N TYR A 478 35.92 -30.88 3.39
CA TYR A 478 35.54 -31.98 2.49
C TYR A 478 35.09 -31.56 1.08
N ARG A 479 34.62 -30.32 0.92
CA ARG A 479 34.04 -29.75 -0.31
C ARG A 479 35.06 -28.97 -1.14
N SER A 480 34.65 -28.50 -2.31
CA SER A 480 35.42 -27.58 -3.14
C SER A 480 35.60 -26.22 -2.45
N LYS A 481 36.72 -25.56 -2.76
CA LYS A 481 37.00 -24.19 -2.29
C LYS A 481 35.92 -23.19 -2.72
N LYS A 482 35.27 -23.39 -3.87
CA LYS A 482 34.16 -22.53 -4.31
C LYS A 482 32.88 -22.79 -3.53
N TRP A 483 32.60 -24.02 -3.12
CA TRP A 483 31.46 -24.34 -2.25
C TRP A 483 31.58 -23.63 -0.90
N ALA A 484 32.71 -23.81 -0.21
CA ALA A 484 32.98 -23.13 1.05
C ALA A 484 32.99 -21.60 0.89
N SER A 485 33.66 -21.08 -0.15
CA SER A 485 33.70 -19.64 -0.43
C SER A 485 32.32 -19.02 -0.69
N LEU A 486 31.43 -19.73 -1.39
CA LEU A 486 30.05 -19.29 -1.58
C LEU A 486 29.28 -19.26 -0.25
N MET A 487 29.36 -20.32 0.56
CA MET A 487 28.70 -20.35 1.88
C MET A 487 29.18 -19.23 2.81
N THR A 488 30.48 -18.93 2.81
CA THR A 488 31.08 -17.84 3.59
C THR A 488 30.77 -16.46 2.99
N GLY A 489 30.72 -16.34 1.66
CA GLY A 489 30.37 -15.10 0.95
C GLY A 489 28.97 -14.59 1.31
N VAL A 490 28.00 -15.50 1.38
CA VAL A 490 26.60 -15.22 1.76
C VAL A 490 26.46 -14.77 3.23
N VAL A 491 27.45 -15.04 4.09
CA VAL A 491 27.46 -14.64 5.51
C VAL A 491 28.01 -13.23 5.76
N ARG A 492 28.71 -12.61 4.80
CA ARG A 492 29.53 -11.40 5.00
C ARG A 492 28.81 -10.15 5.56
N LYS A 493 27.48 -10.15 5.65
CA LYS A 493 26.69 -9.13 6.34
C LYS A 493 25.84 -9.80 7.42
N ASP A 494 26.02 -9.35 8.67
CA ASP A 494 25.43 -10.00 9.84
C ASP A 494 23.93 -10.28 9.69
N ASN A 495 23.52 -11.49 10.06
CA ASN A 495 22.13 -11.91 10.22
C ASN A 495 21.31 -11.99 8.90
N TYR A 496 21.93 -11.93 7.71
CA TYR A 496 21.20 -11.96 6.43
C TYR A 496 20.50 -13.30 6.15
N ILE A 497 21.17 -14.44 6.38
CA ILE A 497 20.60 -15.78 6.20
C ILE A 497 19.36 -15.98 7.08
N ASN A 498 19.47 -15.66 8.37
CA ASN A 498 18.34 -15.68 9.30
C ASN A 498 17.25 -14.67 8.92
N THR A 499 17.60 -13.51 8.37
CA THR A 499 16.62 -12.54 7.87
C THR A 499 15.84 -13.16 6.71
N SER A 500 16.50 -13.79 5.74
CA SER A 500 15.84 -14.49 4.62
C SER A 500 14.92 -15.62 5.11
N ARG A 501 15.42 -16.50 5.98
CA ARG A 501 14.63 -17.59 6.61
C ARG A 501 13.40 -17.06 7.36
N LYS A 502 13.56 -16.03 8.19
CA LYS A 502 12.45 -15.39 8.93
C LYS A 502 11.47 -14.69 8.00
N SER A 503 11.97 -14.03 6.95
CA SER A 503 11.14 -13.37 5.94
C SER A 503 10.25 -14.41 5.27
N LEU A 504 10.80 -15.54 4.81
CA LEU A 504 10.01 -16.61 4.18
C LEU A 504 8.91 -17.13 5.10
N LEU A 505 9.23 -17.40 6.37
CA LEU A 505 8.25 -17.84 7.37
C LEU A 505 7.17 -16.79 7.67
N GLN A 506 7.49 -15.49 7.57
CA GLN A 506 6.52 -14.40 7.73
C GLN A 506 5.67 -14.19 6.48
N LEU A 507 6.26 -14.31 5.29
CA LEU A 507 5.63 -14.16 3.98
C LEU A 507 4.58 -15.25 3.74
N LEU A 508 4.87 -16.48 4.17
CA LEU A 508 3.98 -17.63 4.07
C LEU A 508 2.93 -17.72 5.19
N ASN A 509 3.04 -16.91 6.24
CA ASN A 509 2.17 -17.01 7.41
C ASN A 509 0.90 -16.16 7.25
N ARG A 510 -0.24 -16.83 7.12
CA ARG A 510 -1.56 -16.23 6.97
C ARG A 510 -2.31 -16.21 8.33
N PRO A 511 -2.81 -15.05 8.79
CA PRO A 511 -3.61 -14.95 10.00
C PRO A 511 -5.06 -15.34 9.72
N GLN A 512 -5.66 -16.24 10.51
CA GLN A 512 -7.08 -16.56 10.36
C GLN A 512 -7.94 -15.59 11.19
N GLY A 513 -8.81 -14.84 10.52
CA GLY A 513 -9.92 -14.11 11.15
C GLY A 513 -9.52 -13.15 12.28
N GLY A 514 -8.53 -12.29 12.05
CA GLY A 514 -8.07 -11.28 13.03
C GLY A 514 -7.30 -11.83 14.24
N VAL A 515 -7.26 -13.15 14.44
CA VAL A 515 -6.60 -13.79 15.58
C VAL A 515 -5.14 -14.10 15.25
N SER A 516 -4.20 -13.43 15.92
CA SER A 516 -2.76 -13.58 15.68
C SER A 516 -2.12 -14.88 16.19
N SER A 517 -2.88 -15.70 16.93
CA SER A 517 -2.43 -16.96 17.52
C SER A 517 -2.66 -18.19 16.64
N VAL A 518 -3.57 -18.13 15.65
CA VAL A 518 -3.80 -19.22 14.70
C VAL A 518 -3.09 -18.90 13.39
N ARG A 519 -2.18 -19.77 12.98
CA ARG A 519 -1.24 -19.55 11.89
C ARG A 519 -1.38 -20.63 10.83
N PHE A 520 -1.77 -20.24 9.63
CA PHE A 520 -1.79 -21.12 8.46
C PHE A 520 -0.60 -20.81 7.57
N ILE A 521 -0.07 -21.84 6.92
CA ILE A 521 0.94 -21.67 5.86
C ILE A 521 0.17 -21.58 4.55
N ASP A 522 0.46 -20.54 3.77
CA ASP A 522 0.02 -20.39 2.38
C ASP A 522 0.76 -21.42 1.49
N ALA A 523 0.35 -22.67 1.62
CA ALA A 523 1.00 -23.79 0.96
C ALA A 523 0.75 -23.78 -0.54
N ASP A 524 -0.39 -23.24 -1.00
CA ASP A 524 -0.78 -23.19 -2.41
C ASP A 524 0.16 -22.27 -3.19
N LEU A 525 0.29 -21.00 -2.75
CA LEU A 525 1.25 -20.05 -3.31
C LEU A 525 2.70 -20.54 -3.22
N ALA A 526 3.07 -21.22 -2.13
CA ALA A 526 4.41 -21.79 -1.97
C ALA A 526 4.70 -22.92 -2.97
N LEU A 527 3.71 -23.77 -3.24
CA LEU A 527 3.81 -24.88 -4.18
C LEU A 527 3.89 -24.35 -5.62
N ASP A 528 3.04 -23.42 -6.02
CA ASP A 528 3.09 -22.78 -7.35
C ASP A 528 4.45 -22.13 -7.65
N ILE A 529 5.00 -21.40 -6.67
CA ILE A 529 6.34 -20.80 -6.78
C ILE A 529 7.41 -21.88 -6.90
N LEU A 530 7.33 -22.95 -6.10
CA LEU A 530 8.31 -24.05 -6.16
C LEU A 530 8.21 -24.83 -7.46
N GLU A 531 7.03 -25.18 -7.93
CA GLU A 531 6.83 -25.86 -9.21
C GLU A 531 7.36 -25.02 -10.37
N THR A 532 7.11 -23.71 -10.37
CA THR A 532 7.72 -22.78 -11.32
C THR A 532 9.26 -22.78 -11.24
N PHE A 533 9.84 -22.79 -10.04
CA PHE A 533 11.29 -22.84 -9.84
C PHE A 533 11.91 -24.21 -10.24
N GLU A 534 11.18 -25.30 -10.02
CA GLU A 534 11.56 -26.66 -10.41
C GLU A 534 11.51 -26.87 -11.92
N GLN A 535 10.46 -26.36 -12.60
CA GLN A 535 10.34 -26.35 -14.06
C GLN A 535 11.50 -25.57 -14.72
N ASN A 536 11.89 -24.46 -14.11
CA ASN A 536 13.07 -23.66 -14.52
C ASN A 536 14.43 -24.29 -14.13
N ASN A 537 14.46 -25.56 -13.70
CA ASN A 537 15.68 -26.31 -13.35
C ASN A 537 16.59 -25.60 -12.32
N TRP A 538 16.00 -24.84 -11.39
CA TRP A 538 16.70 -24.01 -10.40
C TRP A 538 17.58 -22.90 -11.01
N ASN A 539 17.30 -22.48 -12.24
CA ASN A 539 17.97 -21.32 -12.84
C ASN A 539 17.47 -20.01 -12.20
N LEU A 540 18.37 -19.07 -11.94
CA LEU A 540 18.06 -17.77 -11.36
C LEU A 540 18.15 -16.66 -12.42
N SER A 541 17.06 -15.92 -12.61
CA SER A 541 17.05 -14.73 -13.46
C SER A 541 17.78 -13.57 -12.75
N PRO A 542 18.58 -12.75 -13.48
CA PRO A 542 19.18 -11.52 -12.95
C PRO A 542 18.18 -10.65 -12.20
N MET A 543 18.65 -9.92 -11.18
CA MET A 543 17.81 -9.08 -10.33
C MET A 543 18.26 -7.63 -10.35
N GLU A 544 17.30 -6.73 -10.52
CA GLU A 544 17.57 -5.29 -10.55
C GLU A 544 17.91 -4.76 -9.15
N PRO A 545 18.80 -3.75 -9.00
CA PRO A 545 19.15 -3.18 -7.72
C PRO A 545 17.91 -2.68 -6.94
N VAL A 546 17.74 -3.18 -5.71
CA VAL A 546 16.59 -2.82 -4.85
C VAL A 546 16.61 -1.37 -4.33
N GLY A 547 17.80 -0.75 -4.30
CA GLY A 547 18.01 0.63 -3.83
C GLY A 547 18.24 0.73 -2.31
N ASN A 548 18.90 1.82 -1.88
CA ASN A 548 19.38 1.99 -0.50
C ASN A 548 18.27 2.16 0.56
N SER A 549 17.03 2.47 0.16
CA SER A 549 15.87 2.59 1.06
C SER A 549 14.98 1.35 1.08
N ALA A 550 15.40 0.26 0.45
CA ALA A 550 14.71 -1.03 0.56
C ALA A 550 14.71 -1.54 2.01
N SER A 551 13.73 -2.36 2.36
CA SER A 551 13.66 -2.96 3.70
C SER A 551 14.83 -3.93 3.94
N LYS A 552 15.07 -4.30 5.21
CA LYS A 552 16.14 -5.24 5.55
C LYS A 552 15.91 -6.62 4.91
N GLU A 553 14.64 -7.02 4.80
CA GLU A 553 14.18 -8.25 4.17
C GLU A 553 14.49 -8.25 2.67
N TRP A 554 14.23 -7.14 1.97
CA TRP A 554 14.59 -6.96 0.56
C TRP A 554 16.10 -6.94 0.35
N ALA A 555 16.84 -6.16 1.15
CA ALA A 555 18.30 -6.07 1.04
C ALA A 555 18.99 -7.42 1.29
N ALA A 556 18.57 -8.17 2.31
CA ALA A 556 19.11 -9.50 2.60
C ALA A 556 18.81 -10.49 1.45
N ASN A 557 17.56 -10.54 0.96
CA ASN A 557 17.20 -11.45 -0.12
C ASN A 557 17.85 -11.07 -1.46
N TYR A 558 18.07 -9.79 -1.75
CA TYR A 558 18.80 -9.34 -2.94
C TYR A 558 20.26 -9.78 -2.91
N GLU A 559 20.99 -9.53 -1.82
CA GLU A 559 22.41 -9.87 -1.70
C GLU A 559 22.65 -11.38 -1.76
N ILE A 560 21.79 -12.17 -1.10
CA ILE A 560 21.81 -13.64 -1.18
C ILE A 560 21.55 -14.10 -2.63
N ASN A 561 20.54 -13.54 -3.31
CA ASN A 561 20.17 -13.95 -4.66
C ASN A 561 21.26 -13.61 -5.69
N GLN A 562 21.88 -12.42 -5.58
CA GLN A 562 23.02 -12.01 -6.40
C GLN A 562 24.23 -12.94 -6.22
N ALA A 563 24.56 -13.32 -4.99
CA ALA A 563 25.63 -14.28 -4.72
C ALA A 563 25.35 -15.65 -5.39
N PHE A 564 24.10 -16.13 -5.38
CA PHE A 564 23.73 -17.35 -6.09
C PHE A 564 23.78 -17.19 -7.61
N ILE A 565 23.25 -16.11 -8.19
CA ILE A 565 23.33 -15.82 -9.64
C ILE A 565 24.78 -15.82 -10.11
N ALA A 566 25.67 -15.13 -9.39
CA ALA A 566 27.07 -14.97 -9.79
C ALA A 566 27.91 -16.25 -9.66
N HIS A 567 27.59 -17.14 -8.71
CA HIS A 567 28.53 -18.19 -8.29
C HIS A 567 27.97 -19.61 -8.18
N PHE A 568 26.64 -19.82 -8.07
CA PHE A 568 26.08 -21.15 -7.79
C PHE A 568 26.39 -22.16 -8.91
N GLY A 569 26.09 -21.82 -10.17
CA GLY A 569 26.38 -22.70 -11.31
C GLY A 569 27.87 -23.00 -11.52
N ALA A 570 28.76 -22.07 -11.14
CA ALA A 570 30.20 -22.29 -11.18
C ALA A 570 30.66 -23.22 -10.04
N THR A 571 30.05 -23.08 -8.86
CA THR A 571 30.28 -23.91 -7.68
C THR A 571 29.87 -25.36 -7.90
N LEU A 572 28.70 -25.63 -8.51
CA LEU A 572 28.28 -27.00 -8.82
C LEU A 572 29.24 -27.71 -9.79
N LYS A 573 29.80 -27.00 -10.78
CA LYS A 573 30.79 -27.55 -11.72
C LYS A 573 32.11 -27.89 -11.03
N ASP A 574 32.56 -27.01 -10.14
CA ASP A 574 33.81 -27.15 -9.36
C ASP A 574 33.73 -28.30 -8.35
N GLU A 575 32.61 -28.43 -7.66
CA GLU A 575 32.31 -29.54 -6.76
C GLU A 575 32.19 -30.88 -7.51
N ARG A 576 31.56 -30.89 -8.70
CA ARG A 576 31.52 -32.09 -9.56
C ARG A 576 32.92 -32.51 -10.02
N ALA A 577 33.80 -31.57 -10.34
CA ALA A 577 35.20 -31.87 -10.67
C ALA A 577 35.92 -32.53 -9.49
N LEU A 578 35.84 -31.95 -8.29
CA LEU A 578 36.42 -32.56 -7.07
C LEU A 578 35.89 -33.97 -6.79
N VAL A 579 34.59 -34.21 -7.01
CA VAL A 579 33.99 -35.55 -6.88
C VAL A 579 34.54 -36.53 -7.93
N THR A 580 34.72 -36.07 -9.17
CA THR A 580 35.29 -36.87 -10.26
C THR A 580 36.76 -37.20 -10.00
N ASP A 581 37.56 -36.25 -9.50
CA ASP A 581 38.95 -36.46 -9.14
C ASP A 581 39.09 -37.50 -8.01
N LYS A 582 38.22 -37.44 -6.99
CA LYS A 582 38.16 -38.46 -5.92
C LYS A 582 37.71 -39.84 -6.43
N LEU A 583 36.78 -39.90 -7.38
CA LEU A 583 36.36 -41.15 -8.02
C LEU A 583 37.52 -41.77 -8.80
N ASN A 584 38.19 -40.99 -9.66
CA ASN A 584 39.32 -41.44 -10.46
C ASN A 584 40.47 -41.94 -9.57
N ALA A 585 40.81 -41.22 -8.49
CA ALA A 585 41.85 -41.63 -7.55
C ALA A 585 41.50 -42.91 -6.77
N LEU A 586 40.22 -43.16 -6.47
CA LEU A 586 39.79 -44.44 -5.90
C LEU A 586 39.85 -45.57 -6.94
N GLN A 587 39.46 -45.31 -8.19
CA GLN A 587 39.53 -46.27 -9.30
C GLN A 587 40.98 -46.65 -9.62
N GLU A 588 41.92 -45.71 -9.64
CA GLU A 588 43.35 -45.96 -9.83
C GLU A 588 43.96 -46.86 -8.73
N LEU A 589 43.41 -46.81 -7.50
CA LEU A 589 43.89 -47.62 -6.37
C LEU A 589 43.30 -49.03 -6.32
N ILE A 590 42.22 -49.31 -7.06
CA ILE A 590 41.56 -50.63 -7.13
C ILE A 590 41.72 -51.31 -8.50
N GLY A 591 42.21 -50.59 -9.51
CA GLY A 591 42.32 -51.07 -10.88
C GLY A 591 40.96 -51.49 -11.44
N ASN A 592 40.95 -52.63 -12.14
CA ASN A 592 39.73 -53.23 -12.68
C ASN A 592 39.01 -54.20 -11.70
N SER A 593 39.50 -54.34 -10.46
CA SER A 593 39.03 -55.33 -9.50
C SER A 593 37.76 -54.92 -8.75
N ASP A 594 36.93 -55.90 -8.36
CA ASP A 594 35.79 -55.62 -7.47
C ASP A 594 36.30 -55.24 -6.06
N PRO A 595 35.69 -54.25 -5.37
CA PRO A 595 36.07 -53.89 -4.00
C PRO A 595 36.15 -55.07 -3.02
N LYS A 596 35.35 -56.13 -3.18
CA LYS A 596 35.43 -57.34 -2.33
C LYS A 596 36.73 -58.10 -2.52
N GLU A 597 37.22 -58.18 -3.75
CA GLU A 597 38.48 -58.84 -4.09
C GLU A 597 39.67 -58.07 -3.53
N VAL A 598 39.70 -56.74 -3.74
CA VAL A 598 40.73 -55.85 -3.18
C VAL A 598 40.82 -56.01 -1.65
N PHE A 599 39.68 -55.95 -0.95
CA PHE A 599 39.67 -56.13 0.51
C PHE A 599 40.01 -57.56 0.96
N ALA A 600 39.71 -58.59 0.16
CA ALA A 600 40.14 -59.95 0.43
C ALA A 600 41.67 -60.12 0.30
N GLN A 601 42.29 -59.50 -0.71
CA GLN A 601 43.76 -59.51 -0.87
C GLN A 601 44.46 -58.68 0.23
N ILE A 602 43.91 -57.53 0.62
CA ILE A 602 44.39 -56.75 1.78
C ILE A 602 44.36 -57.61 3.05
N GLN A 603 43.26 -58.33 3.31
CA GLN A 603 43.14 -59.19 4.48
C GLN A 603 44.12 -60.38 4.42
N LYS A 604 44.28 -61.02 3.26
CA LYS A 604 45.27 -62.08 3.01
C LYS A 604 46.68 -61.60 3.31
N TRP A 605 47.07 -60.42 2.82
CA TRP A 605 48.37 -59.80 3.09
C TRP A 605 48.58 -59.53 4.59
N ILE A 606 47.57 -58.97 5.28
CA ILE A 606 47.62 -58.73 6.72
C ILE A 606 47.87 -60.03 7.48
N ASP A 607 47.17 -61.11 7.13
CA ASP A 607 47.29 -62.39 7.81
C ASP A 607 48.63 -63.09 7.50
N THR A 608 49.17 -62.93 6.27
CA THR A 608 50.55 -63.33 5.94
C THR A 608 51.57 -62.56 6.79
N MET A 609 51.43 -61.24 6.95
CA MET A 609 52.35 -60.44 7.77
C MET A 609 52.32 -60.85 9.26
N LYS A 610 51.14 -61.18 9.80
CA LYS A 610 51.00 -61.74 11.15
C LYS A 610 51.67 -63.11 11.27
N GLN A 611 51.46 -64.02 10.32
CA GLN A 611 52.08 -65.36 10.31
C GLN A 611 53.61 -65.27 10.27
N LEU A 612 54.16 -64.34 9.48
CA LEU A 612 55.60 -64.07 9.38
C LEU A 612 56.17 -63.24 10.54
N GLN A 613 55.34 -62.88 11.54
CA GLN A 613 55.69 -61.99 12.66
C GLN A 613 56.35 -60.67 12.21
N LYS A 614 55.96 -60.16 11.04
CA LYS A 614 56.51 -58.94 10.44
C LYS A 614 55.76 -57.71 10.96
N PRO A 615 56.45 -56.69 11.49
CA PRO A 615 55.79 -55.45 11.88
C PRO A 615 55.34 -54.69 10.62
N TYR A 616 54.10 -54.21 10.64
CA TYR A 616 53.50 -53.36 9.63
C TYR A 616 52.72 -52.22 10.30
N GLN A 617 52.53 -51.10 9.60
CA GLN A 617 51.82 -49.93 10.12
C GLN A 617 50.55 -49.65 9.31
N LEU A 618 49.51 -50.45 9.54
CA LEU A 618 48.19 -50.29 8.91
C LEU A 618 47.07 -50.36 9.96
N GLU A 619 46.31 -49.27 10.09
CA GLU A 619 45.17 -49.17 11.00
C GLU A 619 43.88 -49.63 10.29
N VAL A 620 43.41 -50.85 10.57
CA VAL A 620 42.17 -51.39 9.99
C VAL A 620 40.96 -50.98 10.84
N LYS A 621 40.14 -50.06 10.31
CA LYS A 621 38.88 -49.63 10.93
C LYS A 621 37.73 -50.45 10.37
N SER A 622 36.81 -50.89 11.23
CA SER A 622 35.60 -51.63 10.81
C SER A 622 34.68 -50.85 9.85
N THR A 623 34.81 -49.51 9.84
CA THR A 623 34.13 -48.61 8.90
C THR A 623 34.73 -48.60 7.50
N ILE A 624 35.86 -49.26 7.25
CA ILE A 624 36.54 -49.29 5.95
C ILE A 624 36.39 -50.70 5.39
N ASN A 625 35.51 -50.88 4.39
CA ASN A 625 35.20 -52.20 3.83
C ASN A 625 34.59 -52.12 2.42
N ALA A 626 34.67 -53.25 1.70
CA ALA A 626 34.17 -53.40 0.34
C ALA A 626 32.72 -52.91 0.14
N GLN A 627 31.78 -53.27 1.02
CA GLN A 627 30.37 -52.87 0.88
C GLN A 627 30.15 -51.36 1.01
N ARG A 628 30.99 -50.66 1.78
CA ARG A 628 31.00 -49.20 1.85
C ARG A 628 31.66 -48.62 0.60
N LEU A 629 32.84 -49.12 0.20
CA LEU A 629 33.52 -48.65 -1.01
C LEU A 629 32.65 -48.77 -2.26
N THR A 630 31.96 -49.89 -2.48
CA THR A 630 31.01 -50.04 -3.61
C THR A 630 29.91 -48.96 -3.59
N ARG A 631 29.33 -48.67 -2.42
CA ARG A 631 28.30 -47.61 -2.29
C ARG A 631 28.87 -46.21 -2.52
N ILE A 632 30.10 -45.96 -2.10
CA ILE A 632 30.83 -44.71 -2.33
C ILE A 632 31.07 -44.52 -3.83
N LEU A 633 31.69 -45.50 -4.51
CA LEU A 633 31.97 -45.45 -5.94
C LEU A 633 30.70 -45.18 -6.75
N ASN A 634 29.63 -45.95 -6.52
CA ASN A 634 28.34 -45.75 -7.18
C ASN A 634 27.78 -44.32 -6.95
N SER A 635 27.92 -43.78 -5.75
CA SER A 635 27.42 -42.44 -5.42
C SER A 635 28.22 -41.32 -6.10
N LEU A 636 29.56 -41.44 -6.13
CA LEU A 636 30.44 -40.48 -6.81
C LEU A 636 30.26 -40.54 -8.33
N GLU A 637 30.15 -41.75 -8.91
CA GLU A 637 29.96 -41.96 -10.34
C GLU A 637 28.65 -41.35 -10.85
N GLN A 638 27.55 -41.50 -10.10
CA GLN A 638 26.29 -40.86 -10.46
C GLN A 638 26.35 -39.32 -10.41
N VAL A 639 27.24 -38.72 -9.61
CA VAL A 639 27.49 -37.27 -9.63
C VAL A 639 28.34 -36.86 -10.83
N ALA A 640 29.40 -37.61 -11.13
CA ALA A 640 30.25 -37.37 -12.29
C ALA A 640 29.44 -37.40 -13.60
N LYS A 641 28.47 -38.32 -13.71
CA LYS A 641 27.60 -38.50 -14.88
C LYS A 641 26.38 -37.55 -14.93
N GLU A 642 26.02 -36.84 -13.85
CA GLU A 642 24.83 -35.98 -13.85
C GLU A 642 25.08 -34.66 -14.57
N ASN A 643 24.21 -34.35 -15.54
CA ASN A 643 24.30 -33.15 -16.38
C ASN A 643 23.15 -32.16 -16.18
N ARG A 644 22.07 -32.53 -15.47
CA ARG A 644 20.95 -31.62 -15.20
C ARG A 644 21.25 -30.78 -13.94
N PRO A 645 21.22 -29.44 -13.99
CA PRO A 645 21.61 -28.58 -12.87
C PRO A 645 20.88 -28.89 -11.55
N LYS A 646 19.55 -29.01 -11.57
CA LYS A 646 18.72 -29.39 -10.41
C LYS A 646 19.16 -30.73 -9.79
N ALA A 647 19.28 -31.77 -10.62
CA ALA A 647 19.63 -33.11 -10.14
C ALA A 647 21.07 -33.16 -9.60
N LEU A 648 22.00 -32.43 -10.24
CA LEU A 648 23.36 -32.27 -9.76
C LEU A 648 23.39 -31.54 -8.41
N ALA A 649 22.65 -30.46 -8.25
CA ALA A 649 22.54 -29.72 -6.98
C ALA A 649 22.00 -30.61 -5.85
N LEU A 650 20.89 -31.33 -6.07
CA LEU A 650 20.30 -32.26 -5.09
C LEU A 650 21.29 -33.38 -4.69
N ARG A 651 21.95 -34.00 -5.67
CA ARG A 651 22.99 -35.00 -5.42
C ARG A 651 24.15 -34.43 -4.59
N LEU A 652 24.63 -33.24 -4.96
CA LEU A 652 25.73 -32.58 -4.28
C LEU A 652 25.35 -32.08 -2.89
N SER A 653 24.07 -31.81 -2.59
CA SER A 653 23.64 -31.47 -1.24
C SER A 653 24.03 -32.57 -0.24
N GLY A 654 23.52 -33.80 -0.41
CA GLY A 654 23.73 -34.88 0.55
C GLY A 654 25.10 -35.57 0.55
N ILE A 655 25.97 -35.30 -0.44
CA ILE A 655 27.18 -36.12 -0.66
C ILE A 655 28.34 -35.89 0.35
N ILE A 656 28.23 -34.97 1.30
CA ILE A 656 29.33 -34.65 2.23
C ILE A 656 29.78 -35.85 3.09
N SER A 657 28.83 -36.69 3.52
CA SER A 657 29.11 -37.93 4.26
C SER A 657 29.88 -38.93 3.38
N THR A 658 29.42 -39.14 2.15
CA THR A 658 30.09 -39.96 1.13
C THR A 658 31.49 -39.44 0.80
N GLN A 659 31.68 -38.12 0.69
CA GLN A 659 33.00 -37.52 0.44
C GLN A 659 33.96 -37.73 1.62
N LYS A 660 33.45 -37.66 2.86
CA LYS A 660 34.23 -37.99 4.06
C LYS A 660 34.64 -39.47 4.04
N GLU A 661 33.69 -40.39 3.86
CA GLU A 661 34.00 -41.83 3.78
C GLU A 661 34.93 -42.15 2.60
N ALA A 662 34.79 -41.49 1.44
CA ALA A 662 35.69 -41.61 0.30
C ALA A 662 37.12 -41.17 0.65
N THR A 663 37.27 -40.10 1.44
CA THR A 663 38.57 -39.59 1.88
C THR A 663 39.23 -40.58 2.85
N GLU A 664 38.46 -41.18 3.76
CA GLU A 664 38.94 -42.24 4.68
C GLU A 664 39.37 -43.51 3.93
N HIS A 665 38.61 -43.96 2.93
CA HIS A 665 38.97 -45.12 2.11
C HIS A 665 40.20 -44.85 1.23
N LEU A 666 40.29 -43.66 0.62
CA LEU A 666 41.43 -43.25 -0.20
C LEU A 666 42.71 -43.18 0.63
N GLN A 667 42.66 -42.59 1.83
CA GLN A 667 43.80 -42.58 2.76
C GLN A 667 44.22 -43.99 3.17
N PHE A 668 43.27 -44.88 3.48
CA PHE A 668 43.59 -46.27 3.85
C PHE A 668 44.24 -47.05 2.71
N LEU A 669 43.70 -46.96 1.48
CA LEU A 669 44.26 -47.62 0.30
C LEU A 669 45.65 -47.06 -0.06
N GLN A 670 45.87 -45.76 0.08
CA GLN A 670 47.21 -45.15 -0.08
C GLN A 670 48.19 -45.63 0.99
N SER A 671 47.78 -45.69 2.27
CA SER A 671 48.61 -46.23 3.35
C SER A 671 48.96 -47.70 3.11
N PHE A 672 48.01 -48.51 2.62
CA PHE A 672 48.26 -49.90 2.23
C PHE A 672 49.27 -49.99 1.07
N LYS A 673 49.04 -49.26 -0.03
CA LYS A 673 49.97 -49.22 -1.19
C LYS A 673 51.38 -48.82 -0.79
N ASN A 674 51.51 -47.82 0.09
CA ASN A 674 52.80 -47.35 0.60
C ASN A 674 53.50 -48.37 1.52
N GLU A 675 52.77 -49.03 2.44
CA GLU A 675 53.36 -50.03 3.33
C GLU A 675 53.73 -51.32 2.56
N VAL A 676 52.91 -51.77 1.60
CA VAL A 676 53.25 -52.87 0.69
C VAL A 676 54.51 -52.54 -0.10
N GLY A 677 54.58 -51.36 -0.73
CA GLY A 677 55.77 -50.92 -1.47
C GLY A 677 57.02 -50.87 -0.60
N LYS A 678 56.93 -50.35 0.63
CA LYS A 678 58.03 -50.32 1.60
C LYS A 678 58.51 -51.72 2.00
N GLN A 679 57.60 -52.65 2.27
CA GLN A 679 57.95 -54.04 2.60
C GLN A 679 58.58 -54.75 1.40
N LEU A 680 58.09 -54.47 0.19
CA LEU A 680 58.67 -54.99 -1.05
C LEU A 680 60.10 -54.52 -1.27
N THR A 681 60.36 -53.21 -1.13
CA THR A 681 61.72 -52.65 -1.24
C THR A 681 62.67 -53.27 -0.18
N GLN A 682 62.19 -53.50 1.05
CA GLN A 682 62.98 -54.17 2.09
C GLN A 682 63.29 -55.64 1.77
N LEU A 683 62.33 -56.36 1.14
CA LEU A 683 62.54 -57.74 0.69
C LEU A 683 63.54 -57.80 -0.47
N GLN A 684 63.41 -56.91 -1.46
CA GLN A 684 64.35 -56.78 -2.57
C GLN A 684 65.78 -56.48 -2.07
N GLN A 685 65.94 -55.46 -1.23
CA GLN A 685 67.26 -55.13 -0.62
C GLN A 685 67.87 -56.30 0.16
N ARG A 686 67.04 -57.10 0.85
CA ARG A 686 67.52 -58.29 1.57
C ARG A 686 67.90 -59.42 0.60
N PHE A 687 67.16 -59.58 -0.48
CA PHE A 687 67.45 -60.57 -1.53
C PHE A 687 68.74 -60.22 -2.29
N ASP A 688 68.89 -58.97 -2.74
CA ASP A 688 70.11 -58.46 -3.37
C ASP A 688 71.32 -58.63 -2.45
N LYS A 689 71.18 -58.31 -1.15
CA LYS A 689 72.24 -58.51 -0.16
C LYS A 689 72.61 -59.99 0.00
N LEU A 690 71.62 -60.90 0.05
CA LEU A 690 71.88 -62.34 0.15
C LEU A 690 72.60 -62.84 -1.12
N ARG A 691 72.19 -62.40 -2.30
CA ARG A 691 72.85 -62.71 -3.58
C ARG A 691 74.30 -62.24 -3.61
N ASP A 692 74.57 -61.02 -3.15
CA ASP A 692 75.93 -60.46 -3.05
C ASP A 692 76.80 -61.18 -2.00
N GLU A 693 76.20 -61.72 -0.93
CA GLU A 693 76.88 -62.54 0.08
C GLU A 693 77.22 -63.93 -0.48
N THR A 694 76.30 -64.60 -1.20
CA THR A 694 76.63 -65.87 -1.88
C THR A 694 77.62 -65.72 -3.03
N ALA A 695 77.55 -64.66 -3.83
CA ALA A 695 78.47 -64.43 -4.95
C ALA A 695 79.95 -64.29 -4.53
N ARG A 696 80.23 -64.06 -3.23
CA ARG A 696 81.58 -63.98 -2.65
C ARG A 696 82.10 -65.31 -2.10
N SER A 697 81.31 -66.38 -2.19
CA SER A 697 81.66 -67.72 -1.71
C SER A 697 81.27 -68.76 -2.76
N THR A 698 82.19 -69.61 -3.23
CA THR A 698 81.89 -70.59 -4.29
C THR A 698 80.72 -71.52 -3.91
N PRO A 699 79.52 -71.39 -4.50
CA PRO A 699 78.37 -72.17 -4.06
C PRO A 699 78.41 -73.57 -4.66
N PRO A 700 77.95 -74.61 -3.94
CA PRO A 700 77.58 -75.88 -4.58
C PRO A 700 76.45 -75.62 -5.59
N ALA A 701 76.48 -76.28 -6.76
CA ALA A 701 75.50 -76.06 -7.84
C ALA A 701 74.02 -76.29 -7.45
N LEU A 702 73.76 -76.94 -6.32
CA LEU A 702 72.43 -77.06 -5.72
C LEU A 702 71.92 -75.70 -5.19
N VAL A 703 72.80 -74.91 -4.57
CA VAL A 703 72.49 -73.59 -4.00
C VAL A 703 72.11 -72.62 -5.11
N GLU A 704 72.87 -72.57 -6.21
CA GLU A 704 72.56 -71.75 -7.39
C GLU A 704 71.14 -72.01 -7.91
N ARG A 705 70.73 -73.29 -8.00
CA ARG A 705 69.37 -73.69 -8.38
C ARG A 705 68.31 -73.24 -7.37
N THR A 706 68.55 -73.42 -6.07
CA THR A 706 67.59 -72.97 -5.06
C THR A 706 67.45 -71.44 -5.05
N TYR A 707 68.53 -70.70 -5.32
CA TYR A 707 68.45 -69.24 -5.51
C TYR A 707 67.64 -68.88 -6.76
N GLN A 708 67.81 -69.57 -7.89
CA GLN A 708 67.02 -69.35 -9.10
C GLN A 708 65.55 -69.74 -8.93
N GLU A 709 65.23 -70.80 -8.18
CA GLU A 709 63.85 -71.14 -7.81
C GLU A 709 63.24 -70.07 -6.89
N VAL A 710 63.96 -69.59 -5.89
CA VAL A 710 63.49 -68.50 -5.01
C VAL A 710 63.37 -67.18 -5.77
N GLU A 711 64.27 -66.88 -6.71
CA GLU A 711 64.18 -65.70 -7.59
C GLU A 711 62.96 -65.80 -8.50
N ASN A 712 62.71 -66.97 -9.11
CA ASN A 712 61.51 -67.22 -9.90
C ASN A 712 60.23 -67.14 -9.07
N ILE A 713 60.22 -67.65 -7.83
CA ILE A 713 59.07 -67.52 -6.91
C ILE A 713 58.85 -66.05 -6.52
N ILE A 714 59.91 -65.29 -6.24
CA ILE A 714 59.82 -63.87 -5.91
C ILE A 714 59.36 -63.06 -7.13
N GLN A 715 59.85 -63.35 -8.34
CA GLN A 715 59.41 -62.72 -9.59
C GLN A 715 57.95 -63.09 -9.92
N HIS A 716 57.54 -64.35 -9.78
CA HIS A 716 56.14 -64.77 -9.95
C HIS A 716 55.23 -64.08 -8.94
N THR A 717 55.63 -64.02 -7.67
CA THR A 717 54.89 -63.33 -6.60
C THR A 717 54.84 -61.82 -6.85
N LEU A 718 55.91 -61.22 -7.40
CA LEU A 718 55.94 -59.83 -7.85
C LEU A 718 54.95 -59.59 -9.00
N GLN A 719 54.88 -60.51 -9.95
CA GLN A 719 54.04 -60.42 -11.15
C GLN A 719 52.55 -60.61 -10.81
N GLU A 720 52.20 -61.62 -10.00
CA GLU A 720 50.85 -61.81 -9.45
C GLU A 720 50.38 -60.62 -8.60
N ASN A 721 51.28 -59.97 -7.85
CA ASN A 721 50.92 -58.75 -7.10
C ASN A 721 50.91 -57.48 -7.97
N GLN A 722 51.61 -57.46 -9.12
CA GLN A 722 51.46 -56.39 -10.11
C GLN A 722 50.10 -56.49 -10.80
N GLU A 723 49.63 -57.68 -11.19
CA GLU A 723 48.29 -57.89 -11.75
C GLU A 723 47.13 -57.58 -10.78
N VAL A 724 47.42 -57.51 -9.47
CA VAL A 724 46.47 -57.08 -8.42
C VAL A 724 46.59 -55.57 -8.11
N LEU A 725 47.57 -54.86 -8.66
CA LEU A 725 47.87 -53.44 -8.42
C LEU A 725 47.96 -52.58 -9.70
N SER A 726 47.58 -53.13 -10.86
CA SER A 726 47.45 -52.46 -12.17
C SER A 726 46.06 -52.67 -12.76
#